data_AF-A0A2E0LYM5-F1
#
_entry.id   AF-A0A2E0LYM5-F1
#
_cell.length_a   1.000
_cell.length_b   1.000
_cell.length_c   1.000
_cell.angle_alpha   90.00
_cell.angle_beta   90.00
_cell.angle_gamma   90.00
#
_symmetry.space_group_name_H-M   'P 1'
#
loop_
_entity.id
_entity.type
_entity.pdbx_description
1 polymer ?
#
loop_
_entity_poly.entity_id
_entity_poly.type
_entity_poly.pdbx_seq_one_letter_code
_entity_poly.pdbx_strand_id
1 'polypeptide(L)'
;MATDKPTTQIPDDYIPTWDEIGHLLERGQVADVVYDTETVDTNRNFNAVLDLGAATADLAGRVVDTLEVDARVPDHRTIAPQAALVNKRGPKDWDNGVSQHILAGKFADALRNAPRKVYDKLTDEEEITPITRGKARKEETVRKMYFRDENGDVKHARLHEKGKYVSIPVTTGKADYEDEDGQKWRKMRSAIQVTHFYGIRADDPWMWGAFDMAGMPDIFLTHTKKNDARRSGAYRNDVHKLAQMVRLYGPQGEQGMKTLESKWGGESFRLQDLMAANTNHAVPERGIEVGARMPDGSEYNEKKGHKRALLDALATLGFKTFLRRIAPDVVKHAEVMADFDSAKDFVHGADGFEDNPVLGIGRVMRGRATGHMGMLVNIDEEQGDFKNALFIRLDVDLPNYRYGGKRVMEMSEKELTTMMKEQKFSADALFQTEHLRKNPNVVRAEMAFEAGQNQGYDPEVLEENRHYMLENPVFLERVMTAWDKAQPRFKRAHDLPNALPEEEIFTGVGDLPYYTVKDRHGEPQLLPRALHQRAEDARNHGRNVDRMLKHAIEPDALEWDPDREDGLADFKAKMKKAKEGLERYGWHDAKILRQFEVAANVKTAEQAVNQIWKMRKSLMGKFHDYSMSYEVQDARGNQVPFEKLIEMHPQELHMRLDAGNLEVKFEQLRSAPTTRKIARMFWDEGKIDDLGPAWKEYMQSEIAHYQQGMPNLDPEDQRLMTIPRALKEIDKILKNERRGTDRRADPEFDEVGQFDEFAAGTDDAEQMLVELRDWLQERAKKFPFSDEAKVQMGWDPKTNFPIEYIEHEVDAKDTIVIDVPDRHLEEPLSDPEVADRFLLMYGPKGVDLAKELAAGKHLVLRGAETGKMYLAAGADVSNAPPKGDFPEVYRKAESQYHDSGYVLPRNNGSMLAVAVEQLAPLANTRDIDAKMQSVKVGKAEDFEAMVSPTLGYTSKPQTGLIMRKYEFVPAVGPARFQETDGDGVENGWEVEGEIKSVREITLRQLREAVKSRKFTDQHAQKYGYAGTADMMSRVSKMFDDELIRERRTTGPGATSDETIILIDLKKPVSRDTMAYNSHTVISDASITRDFLGDSRTDFDLKKQLKPSSLKSLSEPANTQPSPTPGGKRNPKVG
;
A
#
# COMPACT_ATOMS: atom_id res chain seq x y z
N MET A 1 -32.26 46.90 27.15
CA MET A 1 -32.24 46.30 25.80
C MET A 1 -31.94 44.83 26.02
N ALA A 2 -32.85 43.96 25.58
CA ALA A 2 -32.80 42.53 25.83
C ALA A 2 -31.51 41.95 25.23
N THR A 3 -30.80 41.18 26.04
CA THR A 3 -29.67 40.33 25.64
C THR A 3 -30.26 39.08 25.00
N ASP A 4 -30.51 39.12 23.70
CA ASP A 4 -30.83 37.90 22.95
C ASP A 4 -29.58 37.02 22.93
N LYS A 5 -29.67 35.85 23.56
CA LYS A 5 -28.68 34.79 23.36
C LYS A 5 -28.73 34.40 21.88
N PRO A 6 -27.59 34.13 21.22
CA PRO A 6 -27.61 33.56 19.88
C PRO A 6 -28.46 32.28 19.90
N THR A 7 -29.40 32.17 18.97
CA THR A 7 -30.20 30.95 18.79
C THR A 7 -29.26 29.85 18.30
N THR A 8 -29.14 28.76 19.05
CA THR A 8 -28.36 27.58 18.63
C THR A 8 -29.01 26.94 17.40
N GLN A 9 -28.22 26.28 16.54
CA GLN A 9 -28.74 25.63 15.35
C GLN A 9 -29.75 24.51 15.67
N ILE A 10 -29.57 23.87 16.83
CA ILE A 10 -30.47 22.89 17.42
C ILE A 10 -30.90 23.42 18.79
N PRO A 11 -32.20 23.62 19.04
CA PRO A 11 -32.71 23.95 20.37
C PRO A 11 -32.37 22.87 21.40
N ASP A 12 -32.12 23.25 22.65
CA ASP A 12 -31.77 22.30 23.73
C ASP A 12 -32.86 21.21 23.94
N ASP A 13 -34.12 21.56 23.66
CA ASP A 13 -35.30 20.69 23.76
C ASP A 13 -35.64 19.93 22.47
N TYR A 14 -34.79 20.02 21.44
CA TYR A 14 -34.99 19.26 20.20
C TYR A 14 -34.89 17.75 20.46
N ILE A 15 -35.87 17.02 19.91
CA ILE A 15 -35.92 15.56 19.93
C ILE A 15 -35.97 15.10 18.46
N PRO A 16 -34.96 14.36 17.97
CA PRO A 16 -34.94 13.87 16.60
C PRO A 16 -36.07 12.86 16.36
N THR A 17 -36.54 12.79 15.12
CA THR A 17 -37.53 11.81 14.67
C THR A 17 -36.90 10.47 14.32
N TRP A 18 -37.70 9.41 14.33
CA TRP A 18 -37.27 8.07 13.92
C TRP A 18 -36.80 8.04 12.47
N ASP A 19 -37.42 8.84 11.59
CA ASP A 19 -37.00 8.95 10.19
C ASP A 19 -35.60 9.53 10.04
N GLU A 20 -35.18 10.43 10.94
CA GLU A 20 -33.87 11.06 10.93
C GLU A 20 -32.74 10.19 11.49
N ILE A 21 -33.03 9.31 12.47
CA ILE A 21 -31.97 8.60 13.23
C ILE A 21 -32.21 7.10 13.42
N GLY A 22 -33.36 6.56 13.01
CA GLY A 22 -33.72 5.15 13.20
C GLY A 22 -32.73 4.19 12.55
N HIS A 23 -32.27 4.48 11.33
CA HIS A 23 -31.25 3.69 10.61
C HIS A 23 -29.87 3.71 11.30
N LEU A 24 -29.57 4.75 12.09
CA LEU A 24 -28.34 4.83 12.91
C LEU A 24 -28.49 3.95 14.16
N LEU A 25 -29.62 4.08 14.85
CA LEU A 25 -29.97 3.31 16.04
C LEU A 25 -30.04 1.80 15.78
N GLU A 26 -30.58 1.39 14.63
CA GLU A 26 -30.66 -0.02 14.21
C GLU A 26 -29.27 -0.66 13.97
N ARG A 27 -28.27 0.17 13.68
CA ARG A 27 -26.85 -0.20 13.57
C ARG A 27 -26.08 -0.02 14.89
N GLY A 28 -26.77 0.40 15.95
CA GLY A 28 -26.23 0.63 17.28
C GLY A 28 -25.48 1.95 17.43
N GLN A 29 -25.54 2.84 16.45
CA GLN A 29 -24.84 4.13 16.51
C GLN A 29 -25.52 5.04 17.52
N VAL A 30 -24.74 5.59 18.46
CA VAL A 30 -25.25 6.49 19.52
C VAL A 30 -24.51 7.83 19.60
N ALA A 31 -23.40 7.96 18.87
CA ALA A 31 -22.57 9.15 18.84
C ALA A 31 -22.06 9.41 17.42
N ASP A 32 -21.82 10.67 17.11
CA ASP A 32 -21.15 11.15 15.89
C ASP A 32 -19.86 11.86 16.30
N VAL A 33 -18.72 11.33 15.88
CA VAL A 33 -17.41 11.97 16.12
C VAL A 33 -17.01 12.68 14.85
N VAL A 34 -17.03 14.01 14.88
CA VAL A 34 -16.66 14.86 13.75
C VAL A 34 -15.24 15.35 13.99
N TYR A 35 -14.35 15.21 13.01
CA TYR A 35 -12.96 15.64 13.17
C TYR A 35 -12.35 16.21 11.89
N ASP A 36 -11.26 16.93 12.08
CA ASP A 36 -10.45 17.58 11.04
C ASP A 36 -8.98 17.62 11.49
N THR A 37 -8.04 17.75 10.55
CA THR A 37 -6.60 17.82 10.83
C THR A 37 -5.88 18.87 10.01
N GLU A 38 -4.94 19.57 10.64
CA GLU A 38 -3.92 20.37 9.95
C GLU A 38 -2.61 19.62 9.92
N THR A 39 -1.87 19.70 8.80
CA THR A 39 -0.71 18.82 8.57
C THR A 39 0.49 19.56 7.98
N VAL A 40 1.67 18.92 7.99
CA VAL A 40 2.93 19.54 7.54
C VAL A 40 3.11 19.56 6.01
N ASP A 41 2.37 18.74 5.28
CA ASP A 41 2.39 18.60 3.82
C ASP A 41 1.00 18.17 3.33
N THR A 42 0.74 18.12 2.03
CA THR A 42 -0.47 17.50 1.44
C THR A 42 -0.24 16.03 1.07
N ASN A 43 1.01 15.58 1.06
CA ASN A 43 1.36 14.21 0.72
C ASN A 43 0.82 13.22 1.76
N ARG A 44 -0.05 12.31 1.33
CA ARG A 44 -0.73 11.32 2.19
C ARG A 44 0.21 10.26 2.78
N ASN A 45 1.34 10.00 2.13
CA ASN A 45 2.24 8.91 2.51
C ASN A 45 3.29 9.34 3.55
N PHE A 46 3.67 10.62 3.59
CA PHE A 46 4.79 11.12 4.40
C PHE A 46 4.41 12.27 5.34
N ASN A 47 3.13 12.44 5.64
CA ASN A 47 2.71 13.55 6.46
C ASN A 47 2.97 13.36 7.95
N ALA A 48 2.76 14.44 8.70
CA ALA A 48 2.57 14.46 10.15
C ALA A 48 1.48 15.48 10.49
N VAL A 49 0.71 15.20 11.55
CA VAL A 49 -0.39 16.05 11.99
C VAL A 49 0.14 17.15 12.90
N LEU A 50 -0.19 18.41 12.62
CA LEU A 50 0.16 19.58 13.43
C LEU A 50 -0.93 19.92 14.43
N ASP A 51 -2.18 19.76 14.02
CA ASP A 51 -3.36 20.04 14.82
C ASP A 51 -4.43 19.01 14.53
N LEU A 52 -5.08 18.54 15.58
CA LEU A 52 -6.23 17.66 15.50
C LEU A 52 -7.37 18.28 16.31
N GLY A 53 -8.49 18.51 15.65
CA GLY A 53 -9.73 18.94 16.26
C GLY A 53 -10.81 17.90 16.09
N ALA A 54 -11.49 17.54 17.18
CA ALA A 54 -12.63 16.65 17.12
C ALA A 54 -13.75 17.07 18.08
N ALA A 55 -14.99 16.85 17.68
CA ALA A 55 -16.18 17.01 18.50
C ALA A 55 -16.96 15.70 18.54
N THR A 56 -17.35 15.26 19.73
CA THR A 56 -18.35 14.19 19.87
C THR A 56 -19.70 14.84 20.02
N ALA A 57 -20.67 14.42 19.21
CA ALA A 57 -22.06 14.83 19.29
C ALA A 57 -22.99 13.63 19.54
N ASP A 58 -24.15 13.89 20.13
CA ASP A 58 -25.25 12.93 20.15
C ASP A 58 -25.94 12.83 18.78
N LEU A 59 -26.90 11.92 18.63
CA LEU A 59 -27.61 11.73 17.35
C LEU A 59 -28.47 12.94 16.92
N ALA A 60 -28.80 13.83 17.86
CA ALA A 60 -29.48 15.08 17.56
C ALA A 60 -28.54 16.13 16.95
N GLY A 61 -27.22 15.95 17.07
CA GLY A 61 -26.19 16.88 16.61
C GLY A 61 -25.67 17.82 17.70
N ARG A 62 -25.99 17.58 18.98
CA ARG A 62 -25.53 18.39 20.10
C ARG A 62 -24.16 17.94 20.57
N VAL A 63 -23.21 18.87 20.68
CA VAL A 63 -21.84 18.58 21.12
C VAL A 63 -21.82 18.19 22.60
N VAL A 64 -21.29 17.00 22.90
CA VAL A 64 -21.16 16.45 24.25
C VAL A 64 -19.74 16.53 24.80
N ASP A 65 -18.73 16.51 23.92
CA ASP A 65 -17.31 16.57 24.26
C ASP A 65 -16.49 17.11 23.08
N THR A 66 -15.33 17.68 23.37
CA THR A 66 -14.40 18.21 22.35
C THR A 66 -12.97 17.82 22.67
N LEU A 67 -12.16 17.61 21.63
CA LEU A 67 -10.73 17.34 21.69
C LEU A 67 -10.00 18.33 20.77
N GLU A 68 -9.01 19.03 21.30
CA GLU A 68 -8.07 19.87 20.53
C GLU A 68 -6.66 19.43 20.94
N VAL A 69 -5.82 19.05 19.97
CA VAL A 69 -4.48 18.52 20.21
C VAL A 69 -3.50 19.12 19.22
N ASP A 70 -2.67 20.02 19.71
CA ASP A 70 -1.47 20.45 18.99
C ASP A 70 -0.37 19.39 19.11
N ALA A 71 0.27 19.09 17.99
CA ALA A 71 1.42 18.22 17.92
C ALA A 71 2.63 18.93 17.32
N ARG A 72 3.80 18.62 17.89
CA ARG A 72 5.07 19.13 17.38
C ARG A 72 5.44 18.43 16.08
N VAL A 73 6.15 19.13 15.21
CA VAL A 73 6.74 18.59 13.98
C VAL A 73 7.85 17.62 14.35
N PRO A 74 7.72 16.31 14.04
CA PRO A 74 8.75 15.33 14.34
C PRO A 74 10.07 15.70 13.68
N ASP A 75 11.22 15.46 14.33
CA ASP A 75 12.54 15.83 13.79
C ASP A 75 12.78 15.26 12.38
N HIS A 76 12.24 14.08 12.05
CA HIS A 76 12.33 13.43 10.74
C HIS A 76 11.33 13.97 9.68
N ARG A 77 10.68 15.13 9.92
CA ARG A 77 9.77 15.79 8.99
C ARG A 77 10.22 17.21 8.65
N THR A 78 9.81 17.66 7.47
CA THR A 78 9.92 19.05 6.99
C THR A 78 8.52 19.59 6.74
N ILE A 79 8.34 20.90 6.87
CA ILE A 79 7.07 21.57 6.55
C ILE A 79 7.11 22.07 5.11
N ALA A 80 6.11 21.71 4.32
CA ALA A 80 5.89 22.23 2.99
C ALA A 80 5.51 23.73 3.07
N PRO A 81 6.10 24.61 2.23
CA PRO A 81 5.78 26.04 2.25
C PRO A 81 4.29 26.33 2.09
N GLN A 82 3.58 25.55 1.27
CA GLN A 82 2.13 25.68 1.06
C GLN A 82 1.35 25.34 2.34
N ALA A 83 1.73 24.28 3.06
CA ALA A 83 1.09 23.91 4.31
C ALA A 83 1.30 24.97 5.40
N ALA A 84 2.51 25.54 5.49
CA ALA A 84 2.77 26.66 6.40
C ALA A 84 1.83 27.85 6.13
N LEU A 85 1.68 28.22 4.85
CA LEU A 85 0.79 29.31 4.42
C LEU A 85 -0.69 29.05 4.70
N VAL A 86 -1.18 27.82 4.46
CA VAL A 86 -2.58 27.43 4.74
C VAL A 86 -2.89 27.48 6.22
N ASN A 87 -2.04 26.81 7.02
CA ASN A 87 -2.27 26.65 8.45
C ASN A 87 -2.05 27.97 9.20
N LYS A 88 -1.35 28.93 8.56
CA LYS A 88 -0.97 30.23 9.12
C LYS A 88 -0.26 30.10 10.48
N ARG A 89 0.57 29.06 10.61
CA ARG A 89 1.38 28.74 11.79
C ARG A 89 2.85 29.05 11.51
N GLY A 90 3.56 29.60 12.49
CA GLY A 90 4.98 29.94 12.36
C GLY A 90 5.90 29.00 13.16
N PRO A 91 7.23 29.21 13.11
CA PRO A 91 8.22 28.38 13.81
C PRO A 91 7.94 28.12 15.29
N LYS A 92 7.38 29.10 16.02
CA LYS A 92 7.04 28.97 17.44
C LYS A 92 5.94 27.93 17.70
N ASP A 93 5.07 27.69 16.74
CA ASP A 93 3.96 26.75 16.87
C ASP A 93 4.38 25.31 16.49
N TRP A 94 5.44 25.17 15.69
CA TRP A 94 5.87 23.89 15.14
C TRP A 94 6.66 23.02 16.12
N ASP A 95 7.36 23.62 17.08
CA ASP A 95 8.16 22.89 18.08
C ASP A 95 7.36 22.58 19.37
N ASN A 96 6.13 23.11 19.49
CA ASN A 96 5.27 22.95 20.66
C ASN A 96 4.21 21.87 20.44
N GLY A 97 3.75 21.23 21.53
CA GLY A 97 2.69 20.22 21.49
C GLY A 97 3.15 18.80 21.86
N VAL A 98 2.24 17.84 21.73
CA VAL A 98 2.52 16.42 22.01
C VAL A 98 3.25 15.77 20.84
N SER A 99 3.86 14.60 21.08
CA SER A 99 4.38 13.77 19.99
C SER A 99 3.25 13.12 19.19
N GLN A 100 3.56 12.69 17.96
CA GLN A 100 2.59 12.12 17.03
C GLN A 100 1.91 10.86 17.60
N HIS A 101 2.64 10.00 18.33
CA HIS A 101 2.05 8.81 18.92
C HIS A 101 1.07 9.14 20.07
N ILE A 102 1.31 10.20 20.84
CA ILE A 102 0.36 10.68 21.86
C ILE A 102 -0.87 11.30 21.20
N LEU A 103 -0.71 12.07 20.12
CA LEU A 103 -1.85 12.59 19.33
C LEU A 103 -2.72 11.44 18.81
N ALA A 104 -2.12 10.43 18.19
CA ALA A 104 -2.79 9.23 17.72
C ALA A 104 -3.52 8.50 18.87
N GLY A 105 -2.86 8.36 20.03
CA GLY A 105 -3.44 7.78 21.23
C GLY A 105 -4.68 8.53 21.74
N LYS A 106 -4.60 9.85 21.86
CA LYS A 106 -5.71 10.72 22.28
C LYS A 106 -6.90 10.61 21.34
N PHE A 107 -6.68 10.62 20.03
CA PHE A 107 -7.76 10.48 19.05
C PHE A 107 -8.41 9.09 19.11
N ALA A 108 -7.60 8.03 19.17
CA ALA A 108 -8.11 6.68 19.31
C ALA A 108 -8.94 6.50 20.60
N ASP A 109 -8.53 7.14 21.69
CA ASP A 109 -9.28 7.15 22.94
C ASP A 109 -10.61 7.91 22.81
N ALA A 110 -10.63 9.07 22.13
CA ALA A 110 -11.86 9.80 21.84
C ALA A 110 -12.86 8.96 21.03
N LEU A 111 -12.41 8.30 19.95
CA LEU A 111 -13.26 7.39 19.16
C LEU A 111 -13.81 6.23 20.00
N ARG A 112 -12.97 5.60 20.82
CA ARG A 112 -13.36 4.43 21.64
C ARG A 112 -14.33 4.80 22.76
N ASN A 113 -14.26 6.02 23.29
CA ASN A 113 -15.09 6.46 24.43
C ASN A 113 -16.26 7.38 24.06
N ALA A 114 -16.42 7.77 22.79
CA ALA A 114 -17.53 8.61 22.36
C ALA A 114 -18.92 8.13 22.83
N PRO A 115 -19.28 6.82 22.79
CA PRO A 115 -20.54 6.34 23.35
C PRO A 115 -20.69 6.57 24.86
N ARG A 116 -19.58 6.45 25.62
CA ARG A 116 -19.55 6.75 27.05
C ARG A 116 -19.76 8.25 27.30
N LYS A 117 -19.15 9.11 26.49
CA LYS A 117 -19.34 10.57 26.59
C LYS A 117 -20.80 10.98 26.37
N VAL A 118 -21.50 10.33 25.43
CA VAL A 118 -22.95 10.52 25.26
C VAL A 118 -23.70 10.02 26.49
N TYR A 119 -23.41 8.81 26.98
CA TYR A 119 -24.04 8.26 28.19
C TYR A 119 -23.90 9.19 29.40
N ASP A 120 -22.69 9.72 29.65
CA ASP A 120 -22.39 10.57 30.80
C ASP A 120 -23.10 11.94 30.73
N LYS A 121 -23.53 12.38 29.54
CA LYS A 121 -24.34 13.59 29.35
C LYS A 121 -25.85 13.36 29.52
N LEU A 122 -26.33 12.14 29.38
CA LEU A 122 -27.75 11.83 29.57
C LEU A 122 -28.09 11.87 31.08
N THR A 123 -29.12 12.62 31.44
CA THR A 123 -29.53 12.81 32.84
C THR A 123 -30.66 11.90 33.27
N ASP A 124 -31.45 11.38 32.33
CA ASP A 124 -32.65 10.60 32.62
C ASP A 124 -32.34 9.11 32.74
N GLU A 125 -32.71 8.51 33.87
CA GLU A 125 -32.41 7.13 34.27
C GLU A 125 -33.68 6.28 34.34
N GLU A 126 -33.48 4.98 34.17
CA GLU A 126 -34.50 3.96 34.33
C GLU A 126 -33.88 2.73 34.98
N GLU A 127 -34.48 2.23 36.07
CA GLU A 127 -34.11 0.94 36.67
C GLU A 127 -34.86 -0.17 35.94
N ILE A 128 -34.13 -1.16 35.43
CA ILE A 128 -34.72 -2.26 34.67
C ILE A 128 -34.30 -3.61 35.25
N THR A 129 -35.19 -4.60 35.14
CA THR A 129 -34.90 -6.02 35.38
C THR A 129 -35.10 -6.81 34.09
N PRO A 130 -34.07 -6.97 33.25
CA PRO A 130 -34.21 -7.61 31.95
C PRO A 130 -34.60 -9.10 32.09
N ILE A 131 -35.62 -9.54 31.38
CA ILE A 131 -36.00 -10.96 31.29
C ILE A 131 -35.40 -11.54 30.01
N THR A 132 -34.44 -12.47 30.14
CA THR A 132 -33.82 -13.16 29.00
C THR A 132 -34.19 -14.63 29.04
N ARG A 133 -34.86 -15.15 28.00
CA ARG A 133 -35.30 -16.56 27.93
C ARG A 133 -36.08 -16.99 29.18
N GLY A 134 -37.02 -16.15 29.61
CA GLY A 134 -37.88 -16.39 30.79
C GLY A 134 -37.17 -16.32 32.14
N LYS A 135 -35.94 -15.79 32.21
CA LYS A 135 -35.19 -15.61 33.46
C LYS A 135 -34.85 -14.15 33.68
N ALA A 136 -35.28 -13.60 34.82
CA ALA A 136 -34.87 -12.28 35.29
C ALA A 136 -33.35 -12.23 35.45
N ARG A 137 -32.75 -11.15 34.93
CA ARG A 137 -31.33 -10.82 35.09
C ARG A 137 -31.15 -9.92 36.31
N LYS A 138 -29.89 -9.55 36.57
CA LYS A 138 -29.57 -8.57 37.61
C LYS A 138 -30.17 -7.22 37.21
N GLU A 139 -30.76 -6.53 38.17
CA GLU A 139 -31.18 -5.14 38.05
C GLU A 139 -30.02 -4.26 37.57
N GLU A 140 -30.33 -3.36 36.64
CA GLU A 140 -29.38 -2.44 36.00
C GLU A 140 -30.06 -1.07 35.81
N THR A 141 -29.35 0.00 36.15
CA THR A 141 -29.72 1.37 35.80
C THR A 141 -29.27 1.66 34.36
N VAL A 142 -30.20 2.08 33.50
CA VAL A 142 -29.94 2.51 32.12
C VAL A 142 -30.24 3.99 31.91
N ARG A 143 -29.60 4.62 30.92
CA ARG A 143 -29.87 6.02 30.53
C ARG A 143 -30.75 6.09 29.29
N LYS A 144 -31.71 7.02 29.27
CA LYS A 144 -32.69 7.16 28.19
C LYS A 144 -32.25 8.17 27.14
N MET A 145 -32.30 7.77 25.87
CA MET A 145 -32.08 8.65 24.70
C MET A 145 -33.37 8.75 23.90
N TYR A 146 -33.94 9.96 23.82
CA TYR A 146 -35.27 10.19 23.28
C TYR A 146 -35.30 10.39 21.76
N PHE A 147 -36.38 9.91 21.13
CA PHE A 147 -36.72 10.16 19.74
C PHE A 147 -38.25 10.25 19.58
N ARG A 148 -38.73 10.87 18.50
CA ARG A 148 -40.17 10.85 18.12
C ARG A 148 -40.42 9.74 17.11
N ASP A 149 -41.43 8.91 17.30
CA ASP A 149 -41.81 7.91 16.31
C ASP A 149 -42.53 8.53 15.09
N GLU A 150 -42.97 7.69 14.15
CA GLU A 150 -43.69 8.08 12.93
C GLU A 150 -45.00 8.85 13.22
N ASN A 151 -45.59 8.68 14.42
CA ASN A 151 -46.80 9.39 14.85
C ASN A 151 -46.49 10.69 15.60
N GLY A 152 -45.21 10.97 15.85
CA GLY A 152 -44.76 12.09 16.67
C GLY A 152 -44.73 11.81 18.17
N ASP A 153 -45.02 10.57 18.60
CA ASP A 153 -44.98 10.20 20.02
C ASP A 153 -43.52 10.08 20.49
N VAL A 154 -43.23 10.60 21.68
CA VAL A 154 -41.90 10.48 22.27
C VAL A 154 -41.67 9.06 22.78
N LYS A 155 -40.63 8.41 22.24
CA LYS A 155 -40.10 7.10 22.64
C LYS A 155 -38.63 7.25 23.07
N HIS A 156 -38.04 6.17 23.56
CA HIS A 156 -36.62 6.17 23.94
C HIS A 156 -35.90 4.87 23.60
N ALA A 157 -34.62 5.01 23.31
CA ALA A 157 -33.63 3.94 23.38
C ALA A 157 -32.98 3.94 24.78
N ARG A 158 -32.43 2.81 25.20
CA ARG A 158 -31.71 2.68 26.48
C ARG A 158 -30.22 2.44 26.24
N LEU A 159 -29.36 3.21 26.90
CA LEU A 159 -27.93 2.98 26.94
C LEU A 159 -27.56 2.23 28.23
N HIS A 160 -26.85 1.11 28.07
CA HIS A 160 -26.47 0.17 29.12
C HIS A 160 -24.98 0.24 29.40
N GLU A 161 -24.56 -0.24 30.58
CA GLU A 161 -23.15 -0.44 30.93
C GLU A 161 -22.23 0.76 30.56
N LYS A 162 -22.55 1.98 30.99
CA LYS A 162 -21.81 3.22 30.65
C LYS A 162 -21.70 3.48 29.13
N GLY A 163 -22.80 3.27 28.39
CA GLY A 163 -22.88 3.53 26.95
C GLY A 163 -22.27 2.44 26.07
N LYS A 164 -21.89 1.29 26.63
CA LYS A 164 -21.29 0.18 25.87
C LYS A 164 -22.29 -0.57 25.00
N TYR A 165 -23.57 -0.59 25.38
CA TYR A 165 -24.64 -1.16 24.56
C TYR A 165 -25.80 -0.18 24.46
N VAL A 166 -26.56 -0.30 23.37
CA VAL A 166 -27.83 0.39 23.16
C VAL A 166 -28.92 -0.65 22.92
N SER A 167 -30.13 -0.39 23.42
CA SER A 167 -31.30 -1.16 23.06
C SER A 167 -32.44 -0.30 22.56
N ILE A 168 -33.11 -0.79 21.52
CA ILE A 168 -34.28 -0.17 20.91
C ILE A 168 -35.52 -1.04 21.14
N PRO A 169 -36.70 -0.42 21.32
CA PRO A 169 -37.95 -1.16 21.45
C PRO A 169 -38.30 -1.85 20.14
N VAL A 170 -38.83 -3.07 20.19
CA VAL A 170 -39.27 -3.83 19.01
C VAL A 170 -40.66 -4.39 19.23
N THR A 171 -41.54 -4.24 18.24
CA THR A 171 -42.92 -4.77 18.25
C THR A 171 -43.00 -6.15 17.58
N THR A 172 -42.16 -6.39 16.57
CA THR A 172 -42.06 -7.66 15.84
C THR A 172 -40.59 -8.04 15.63
N GLY A 173 -40.30 -9.34 15.46
CA GLY A 173 -38.95 -9.84 15.22
C GLY A 173 -38.20 -10.34 16.47
N LYS A 174 -36.88 -10.47 16.36
CA LYS A 174 -36.01 -11.08 17.38
C LYS A 174 -35.69 -10.06 18.48
N ALA A 175 -36.16 -10.33 19.69
CA ALA A 175 -35.80 -9.59 20.89
C ALA A 175 -34.67 -10.30 21.65
N ASP A 176 -33.80 -9.51 22.30
CA ASP A 176 -32.73 -10.03 23.17
C ASP A 176 -33.20 -10.15 24.62
N TYR A 177 -34.09 -9.26 25.05
CA TYR A 177 -34.76 -9.30 26.35
C TYR A 177 -36.14 -8.65 26.29
N GLU A 178 -36.93 -8.87 27.33
CA GLU A 178 -38.19 -8.17 27.58
C GLU A 178 -38.23 -7.63 29.00
N ASP A 179 -39.03 -6.59 29.23
CA ASP A 179 -39.29 -6.05 30.56
C ASP A 179 -40.46 -6.80 31.24
N GLU A 180 -40.72 -6.49 32.51
CA GLU A 180 -41.82 -7.11 33.27
C GLU A 180 -43.22 -6.81 32.69
N ASP A 181 -43.38 -5.68 32.01
CA ASP A 181 -44.60 -5.28 31.31
C ASP A 181 -44.76 -5.96 29.93
N GLY A 182 -43.78 -6.77 29.52
CA GLY A 182 -43.77 -7.47 28.24
C GLY A 182 -43.21 -6.67 27.07
N GLN A 183 -42.72 -5.45 27.27
CA GLN A 183 -42.04 -4.69 26.21
C GLN A 183 -40.76 -5.39 25.77
N LYS A 184 -40.63 -5.63 24.47
CA LYS A 184 -39.49 -6.33 23.89
C LYS A 184 -38.42 -5.36 23.42
N TRP A 185 -37.16 -5.74 23.61
CA TRP A 185 -35.98 -4.93 23.30
C TRP A 185 -34.94 -5.73 22.52
N ARG A 186 -34.36 -5.08 21.51
CA ARG A 186 -33.17 -5.57 20.81
C ARG A 186 -31.95 -4.85 21.35
N LYS A 187 -30.97 -5.57 21.90
CA LYS A 187 -29.75 -5.03 22.54
C LYS A 187 -28.55 -5.30 21.65
N MET A 188 -27.81 -4.25 21.33
CA MET A 188 -26.63 -4.31 20.46
C MET A 188 -25.47 -3.49 21.03
N ARG A 189 -24.25 -3.80 20.62
CA ARG A 189 -23.08 -3.03 21.05
C ARG A 189 -23.10 -1.65 20.41
N SER A 190 -22.84 -0.62 21.20
CA SER A 190 -22.84 0.76 20.71
C SER A 190 -21.76 0.96 19.65
N ALA A 191 -22.10 1.68 18.61
CA ALA A 191 -21.26 2.09 17.50
C ALA A 191 -21.20 3.61 17.43
N ILE A 192 -20.33 4.12 16.57
CA ILE A 192 -20.21 5.55 16.28
C ILE A 192 -20.32 5.80 14.78
N GLN A 193 -20.79 6.99 14.44
CA GLN A 193 -20.49 7.60 13.16
C GLN A 193 -19.19 8.40 13.29
N VAL A 194 -18.35 8.39 12.25
CA VAL A 194 -17.16 9.23 12.15
C VAL A 194 -17.36 10.13 10.94
N THR A 195 -17.39 11.43 11.18
CA THR A 195 -17.73 12.44 10.17
C THR A 195 -16.55 13.38 9.94
N HIS A 196 -16.33 13.80 8.71
CA HIS A 196 -15.34 14.82 8.34
C HIS A 196 -15.78 15.51 7.04
N PHE A 197 -15.03 16.54 6.63
CA PHE A 197 -15.26 17.22 5.36
C PHE A 197 -14.10 16.92 4.41
N TYR A 198 -14.35 16.16 3.35
CA TYR A 198 -13.32 15.67 2.41
C TYR A 198 -12.27 14.72 3.05
N GLY A 199 -12.50 14.29 4.29
CA GLY A 199 -11.50 13.55 5.06
C GLY A 199 -11.26 12.12 4.60
N ILE A 200 -12.20 11.47 3.90
CA ILE A 200 -11.99 10.12 3.34
C ILE A 200 -10.79 10.09 2.39
N ARG A 201 -10.52 11.21 1.72
CA ARG A 201 -9.40 11.37 0.79
C ARG A 201 -8.22 12.11 1.41
N ALA A 202 -8.37 12.78 2.55
CA ALA A 202 -7.31 13.57 3.19
C ALA A 202 -7.01 13.08 4.63
N ASP A 203 -7.85 13.44 5.59
CA ASP A 203 -7.69 13.18 7.02
C ASP A 203 -7.60 11.69 7.40
N ASP A 204 -8.42 10.82 6.79
CA ASP A 204 -8.37 9.37 7.01
C ASP A 204 -6.96 8.83 6.69
N PRO A 205 -6.42 9.00 5.46
CA PRO A 205 -5.04 8.61 5.15
C PRO A 205 -3.98 9.18 6.10
N TRP A 206 -4.08 10.46 6.47
CA TRP A 206 -3.11 11.08 7.40
C TRP A 206 -3.20 10.46 8.80
N MET A 207 -4.41 10.20 9.29
CA MET A 207 -4.61 9.52 10.57
C MET A 207 -4.23 8.04 10.51
N TRP A 208 -4.40 7.33 9.39
CA TRP A 208 -3.89 5.97 9.23
C TRP A 208 -2.37 5.95 9.35
N GLY A 209 -1.68 6.91 8.72
CA GLY A 209 -0.25 7.15 8.89
C GLY A 209 0.12 7.39 10.35
N ALA A 210 -0.59 8.28 11.05
CA ALA A 210 -0.35 8.55 12.46
C ALA A 210 -0.56 7.31 13.35
N PHE A 211 -1.62 6.54 13.12
CA PHE A 211 -1.91 5.30 13.84
C PHE A 211 -0.86 4.21 13.57
N ASP A 212 -0.43 4.04 12.32
CA ASP A 212 0.61 3.09 11.95
C ASP A 212 1.94 3.44 12.61
N MET A 213 2.35 4.72 12.53
CA MET A 213 3.57 5.21 13.18
C MET A 213 3.50 5.14 14.71
N ALA A 214 2.29 5.20 15.28
CA ALA A 214 2.03 4.95 16.70
C ALA A 214 2.03 3.46 17.09
N GLY A 215 2.29 2.55 16.15
CA GLY A 215 2.34 1.10 16.40
C GLY A 215 0.97 0.50 16.72
N MET A 216 -0.11 1.10 16.22
CA MET A 216 -1.46 0.65 16.53
C MET A 216 -1.83 -0.65 15.79
N PRO A 217 -2.57 -1.56 16.43
CA PRO A 217 -2.99 -2.83 15.80
C PRO A 217 -4.09 -2.68 14.75
N ASP A 218 -4.76 -1.53 14.70
CA ASP A 218 -5.88 -1.24 13.81
C ASP A 218 -5.69 0.20 13.32
N ILE A 219 -5.22 0.37 12.09
CA ILE A 219 -4.97 1.70 11.50
C ILE A 219 -6.25 2.30 10.89
N PHE A 220 -7.31 1.49 10.74
CA PHE A 220 -8.57 1.89 10.11
C PHE A 220 -9.66 2.24 11.13
N LEU A 221 -9.27 2.63 12.35
CA LEU A 221 -10.19 2.85 13.49
C LEU A 221 -11.38 3.77 13.20
N THR A 222 -11.25 4.69 12.23
CA THR A 222 -12.32 5.59 11.80
C THR A 222 -13.49 4.89 11.10
N HIS A 223 -13.30 3.65 10.63
CA HIS A 223 -14.31 2.94 9.83
C HIS A 223 -14.23 1.41 9.90
N THR A 224 -13.54 0.84 10.90
CA THR A 224 -13.50 -0.62 11.08
C THR A 224 -14.83 -1.12 11.66
N LYS A 225 -15.66 -1.74 10.81
CA LYS A 225 -16.80 -2.58 11.21
C LYS A 225 -16.25 -3.85 11.88
N LYS A 226 -16.56 -4.07 13.16
CA LYS A 226 -16.15 -5.30 13.87
C LYS A 226 -17.37 -6.20 14.01
N ASN A 227 -17.51 -7.18 13.12
CA ASN A 227 -18.61 -8.16 13.01
C ASN A 227 -18.80 -9.11 14.21
N ASP A 228 -18.17 -8.84 15.37
CA ASP A 228 -18.41 -9.60 16.59
C ASP A 228 -19.39 -8.80 17.46
N ALA A 229 -20.46 -9.44 17.94
CA ALA A 229 -21.43 -8.87 18.90
C ALA A 229 -20.76 -8.31 20.18
N ARG A 230 -19.45 -8.51 20.34
CA ARG A 230 -18.58 -8.06 21.42
C ARG A 230 -17.74 -6.83 21.08
N ARG A 231 -17.75 -6.30 19.84
CA ARG A 231 -17.10 -5.12 19.18
C ARG A 231 -17.91 -3.81 19.00
N SER A 232 -17.46 -2.60 19.40
CA SER A 232 -18.08 -1.34 18.94
C SER A 232 -17.60 -1.02 17.52
N GLY A 233 -18.53 -0.74 16.61
CA GLY A 233 -18.22 -0.43 15.21
C GLY A 233 -18.09 1.08 14.96
N ALA A 234 -17.38 1.46 13.89
CA ALA A 234 -17.32 2.83 13.38
C ALA A 234 -17.78 2.84 11.91
N TYR A 235 -18.65 3.79 11.56
CA TYR A 235 -19.13 4.01 10.19
C TYR A 235 -18.75 5.42 9.75
N ARG A 236 -18.04 5.55 8.64
CA ARG A 236 -17.55 6.85 8.16
C ARG A 236 -18.57 7.58 7.29
N ASN A 237 -18.58 8.90 7.36
CA ASN A 237 -19.37 9.75 6.49
C ASN A 237 -18.55 10.98 6.07
N ASP A 238 -18.68 11.39 4.81
CA ASP A 238 -17.98 12.55 4.26
C ASP A 238 -18.99 13.62 3.87
N VAL A 239 -18.96 14.74 4.59
CA VAL A 239 -19.90 15.85 4.39
C VAL A 239 -19.68 16.55 3.05
N HIS A 240 -18.48 16.50 2.50
CA HIS A 240 -18.23 17.03 1.15
C HIS A 240 -19.01 16.21 0.11
N LYS A 241 -19.00 14.88 0.21
CA LYS A 241 -19.82 14.00 -0.66
C LYS A 241 -21.31 14.17 -0.39
N LEU A 242 -21.70 14.31 0.87
CA LEU A 242 -23.07 14.60 1.26
C LEU A 242 -23.60 15.88 0.62
N ALA A 243 -22.81 16.96 0.63
CA ALA A 243 -23.17 18.23 0.02
C ALA A 243 -23.38 18.09 -1.49
N GLN A 244 -22.54 17.31 -2.18
CA GLN A 244 -22.71 17.00 -3.59
C GLN A 244 -24.01 16.23 -3.86
N MET A 245 -24.32 15.24 -3.02
CA MET A 245 -25.57 14.48 -3.13
C MET A 245 -26.79 15.35 -2.88
N VAL A 246 -26.78 16.19 -1.84
CA VAL A 246 -27.89 17.12 -1.55
C VAL A 246 -28.05 18.15 -2.67
N ARG A 247 -26.94 18.62 -3.27
CA ARG A 247 -27.01 19.53 -4.42
C ARG A 247 -27.69 18.89 -5.63
N LEU A 248 -27.38 17.61 -5.90
CA LEU A 248 -27.87 16.86 -7.06
C LEU A 248 -29.29 16.32 -6.88
N TYR A 249 -29.59 15.78 -5.70
CA TYR A 249 -30.78 14.97 -5.45
C TYR A 249 -31.73 15.55 -4.39
N GLY A 250 -31.28 16.58 -3.67
CA GLY A 250 -32.12 17.31 -2.71
C GLY A 250 -33.03 18.33 -3.39
N PRO A 251 -33.82 19.08 -2.58
CA PRO A 251 -34.62 20.18 -3.08
C PRO A 251 -33.79 21.18 -3.88
N GLN A 252 -34.40 21.73 -4.93
CA GLN A 252 -33.76 22.69 -5.84
C GLN A 252 -34.31 24.11 -5.62
N GLY A 253 -33.66 25.12 -6.20
CA GLY A 253 -34.14 26.51 -6.13
C GLY A 253 -34.10 27.07 -4.71
N GLU A 254 -35.10 27.87 -4.31
CA GLU A 254 -35.18 28.55 -3.00
C GLU A 254 -35.27 27.61 -1.80
N GLN A 255 -35.65 26.35 -2.00
CA GLN A 255 -35.77 25.36 -0.92
C GLN A 255 -34.51 24.51 -0.75
N GLY A 256 -33.54 24.68 -1.64
CA GLY A 256 -32.35 23.85 -1.77
C GLY A 256 -31.08 24.48 -1.20
N MET A 257 -30.09 23.62 -0.93
CA MET A 257 -28.74 24.04 -0.58
C MET A 257 -28.15 24.98 -1.64
N LYS A 258 -27.44 26.02 -1.19
CA LYS A 258 -26.77 27.00 -2.05
C LYS A 258 -25.30 26.71 -2.21
N THR A 259 -24.74 27.14 -3.34
CA THR A 259 -23.30 27.14 -3.65
C THR A 259 -22.89 28.51 -4.16
N LEU A 260 -21.64 28.91 -3.93
CA LEU A 260 -21.06 30.08 -4.59
C LEU A 260 -20.45 29.69 -5.93
N GLU A 261 -20.25 30.69 -6.80
CA GLU A 261 -19.47 30.51 -8.02
C GLU A 261 -17.99 30.34 -7.67
N SER A 262 -17.38 29.29 -8.18
CA SER A 262 -15.94 29.05 -8.07
C SER A 262 -15.18 30.05 -8.94
N LYS A 263 -13.97 30.42 -8.54
CA LYS A 263 -13.11 31.31 -9.34
C LYS A 263 -12.70 30.75 -10.71
N TRP A 264 -12.94 29.46 -10.95
CA TRP A 264 -12.65 28.76 -12.21
C TRP A 264 -13.91 28.59 -13.09
N GLY A 265 -15.03 29.18 -12.68
CA GLY A 265 -16.36 28.87 -13.20
C GLY A 265 -16.96 27.62 -12.55
N GLY A 266 -18.29 27.55 -12.47
CA GLY A 266 -19.00 26.44 -11.82
C GLY A 266 -19.23 26.64 -10.32
N GLU A 267 -19.67 25.59 -9.63
CA GLU A 267 -20.03 25.58 -8.21
C GLU A 267 -18.83 25.28 -7.31
N SER A 268 -18.71 26.02 -6.20
CA SER A 268 -17.73 25.72 -5.15
C SER A 268 -18.32 24.80 -4.08
N PHE A 269 -17.53 23.78 -3.71
CA PHE A 269 -17.82 22.85 -2.61
C PHE A 269 -16.79 22.96 -1.48
N ARG A 270 -16.10 24.09 -1.33
CA ARG A 270 -15.27 24.33 -0.13
C ARG A 270 -16.16 24.56 1.08
N LEU A 271 -15.77 24.06 2.25
CA LEU A 271 -16.56 24.21 3.48
C LEU A 271 -16.90 25.68 3.77
N GLN A 272 -15.90 26.57 3.71
CA GLN A 272 -16.08 28.01 3.91
C GLN A 272 -17.11 28.63 2.94
N ASP A 273 -17.05 28.26 1.65
CA ASP A 273 -17.93 28.81 0.62
C ASP A 273 -19.36 28.27 0.80
N LEU A 274 -19.50 27.01 1.19
CA LEU A 274 -20.79 26.38 1.51
C LEU A 274 -21.42 26.99 2.76
N MET A 275 -20.63 27.20 3.82
CA MET A 275 -21.07 27.89 5.02
C MET A 275 -21.52 29.31 4.68
N ALA A 276 -20.71 30.09 3.95
CA ALA A 276 -21.04 31.44 3.54
C ALA A 276 -22.33 31.50 2.69
N ALA A 277 -22.49 30.62 1.70
CA ALA A 277 -23.67 30.57 0.84
C ALA A 277 -24.97 30.27 1.59
N ASN A 278 -24.88 29.49 2.67
CA ASN A 278 -26.05 28.97 3.37
C ASN A 278 -26.28 29.61 4.74
N THR A 279 -25.36 30.45 5.23
CA THR A 279 -25.48 31.14 6.53
C THR A 279 -26.80 31.91 6.60
N ASN A 280 -27.13 32.75 5.63
CA ASN A 280 -28.35 33.55 5.66
C ASN A 280 -29.54 32.88 4.93
N HIS A 281 -29.45 31.56 4.69
CA HIS A 281 -30.46 30.82 3.94
C HIS A 281 -31.48 30.16 4.89
N ALA A 282 -32.52 30.91 5.26
CA ALA A 282 -33.67 30.36 5.98
C ALA A 282 -34.61 29.61 5.02
N VAL A 283 -35.19 28.51 5.50
CA VAL A 283 -36.20 27.70 4.79
C VAL A 283 -37.37 27.43 5.75
N PRO A 284 -38.26 28.42 5.98
CA PRO A 284 -39.30 28.31 7.00
C PRO A 284 -40.28 27.15 6.79
N GLU A 285 -40.52 26.77 5.54
CA GLU A 285 -41.38 25.63 5.17
C GLU A 285 -40.84 24.29 5.69
N ARG A 286 -39.53 24.21 5.96
CA ARG A 286 -38.83 23.07 6.58
C ARG A 286 -38.53 23.31 8.07
N GLY A 287 -39.10 24.36 8.66
CA GLY A 287 -38.84 24.80 10.02
C GLY A 287 -37.45 25.39 10.24
N ILE A 288 -36.71 25.73 9.17
CA ILE A 288 -35.36 26.28 9.25
C ILE A 288 -35.45 27.81 9.31
N GLU A 289 -35.42 28.36 10.51
CA GLU A 289 -35.49 29.82 10.73
C GLU A 289 -34.15 30.53 10.51
N VAL A 290 -33.05 29.82 10.77
CA VAL A 290 -31.67 30.28 10.57
C VAL A 290 -30.96 29.23 9.72
N GLY A 291 -30.19 29.67 8.72
CA GLY A 291 -29.44 28.80 7.83
C GLY A 291 -28.29 28.06 8.52
N ALA A 292 -27.26 27.69 7.76
CA ALA A 292 -26.08 27.00 8.32
C ALA A 292 -25.40 27.84 9.41
N ARG A 293 -25.10 27.23 10.56
CA ARG A 293 -24.41 27.86 11.70
C ARG A 293 -23.44 26.88 12.33
N MET A 294 -22.56 27.39 13.19
CA MET A 294 -21.77 26.56 14.10
C MET A 294 -22.71 25.93 15.15
N PRO A 295 -22.31 24.82 15.82
CA PRO A 295 -23.15 24.17 16.85
C PRO A 295 -23.55 25.09 18.01
N ASP A 296 -22.72 26.10 18.33
CA ASP A 296 -22.99 27.11 19.35
C ASP A 296 -23.89 28.28 18.86
N GLY A 297 -24.37 28.21 17.61
CA GLY A 297 -25.19 29.24 16.97
C GLY A 297 -24.40 30.39 16.33
N SER A 298 -23.07 30.41 16.44
CA SER A 298 -22.24 31.45 15.83
C SER A 298 -22.10 31.27 14.31
N GLU A 299 -21.71 32.33 13.61
CA GLU A 299 -21.34 32.27 12.19
C GLU A 299 -19.93 31.72 12.03
N TYR A 300 -19.70 30.98 10.94
CA TYR A 300 -18.36 30.49 10.61
C TYR A 300 -17.41 31.66 10.34
N ASN A 301 -16.26 31.67 11.03
CA ASN A 301 -15.26 32.72 10.88
C ASN A 301 -14.12 32.25 9.98
N GLU A 302 -14.22 32.57 8.69
CA GLU A 302 -13.21 32.22 7.67
C GLU A 302 -11.79 32.69 8.02
N LYS A 303 -11.65 33.80 8.76
CA LYS A 303 -10.32 34.31 9.17
C LYS A 303 -9.63 33.38 10.19
N LYS A 304 -10.41 32.59 10.92
CA LYS A 304 -9.94 31.59 11.89
C LYS A 304 -9.91 30.18 11.32
N GLY A 305 -10.55 29.92 10.18
CA GLY A 305 -10.43 28.66 9.43
C GLY A 305 -8.96 28.35 9.12
N HIS A 306 -8.64 27.06 9.10
CA HIS A 306 -7.30 26.49 8.93
C HIS A 306 -6.26 26.79 10.04
N LYS A 307 -6.59 27.66 11.00
CA LYS A 307 -5.71 27.90 12.17
C LYS A 307 -5.94 26.89 13.29
N ARG A 308 -7.17 26.36 13.35
CA ARG A 308 -7.65 25.45 14.40
C ARG A 308 -8.56 24.41 13.77
N ALA A 309 -8.08 23.17 13.71
CA ALA A 309 -8.84 22.06 13.16
C ALA A 309 -10.21 21.88 13.85
N LEU A 310 -10.33 22.18 15.15
CA LEU A 310 -11.59 22.04 15.87
C LEU A 310 -12.69 22.97 15.32
N LEU A 311 -12.32 24.16 14.81
CA LEU A 311 -13.29 25.07 14.21
C LEU A 311 -13.89 24.45 12.96
N ASP A 312 -13.08 23.86 12.09
CA ASP A 312 -13.52 23.26 10.83
C ASP A 312 -14.29 21.95 11.07
N ALA A 313 -13.91 21.17 12.09
CA ALA A 313 -14.71 20.04 12.57
C ALA A 313 -16.11 20.47 13.08
N LEU A 314 -16.20 21.53 13.88
CA LEU A 314 -17.49 22.05 14.36
C LEU A 314 -18.33 22.64 13.22
N ALA A 315 -17.71 23.34 12.26
CA ALA A 315 -18.38 23.83 11.08
C ALA A 315 -18.95 22.69 10.22
N THR A 316 -18.19 21.60 10.10
CA THR A 316 -18.63 20.38 9.41
C THR A 316 -19.87 19.76 10.08
N LEU A 317 -19.89 19.67 11.41
CA LEU A 317 -21.06 19.19 12.16
C LEU A 317 -22.27 20.10 11.96
N GLY A 318 -22.07 21.42 12.05
CA GLY A 318 -23.12 22.40 11.82
C GLY A 318 -23.68 22.30 10.39
N PHE A 319 -22.82 22.18 9.40
CA PHE A 319 -23.25 22.04 8.01
C PHE A 319 -23.99 20.72 7.77
N LYS A 320 -23.50 19.58 8.28
CA LYS A 320 -24.22 18.29 8.21
C LYS A 320 -25.61 18.38 8.83
N THR A 321 -25.73 19.02 9.99
CA THR A 321 -27.01 19.22 10.68
C THR A 321 -27.97 20.04 9.81
N PHE A 322 -27.47 21.08 9.14
CA PHE A 322 -28.25 21.87 8.19
C PHE A 322 -28.71 21.02 7.00
N LEU A 323 -27.82 20.22 6.40
CA LEU A 323 -28.16 19.33 5.27
C LEU A 323 -29.22 18.30 5.65
N ARG A 324 -29.16 17.72 6.86
CA ARG A 324 -30.15 16.75 7.35
C ARG A 324 -31.55 17.36 7.44
N ARG A 325 -31.65 18.64 7.80
CA ARG A 325 -32.94 19.35 7.87
C ARG A 325 -33.47 19.74 6.49
N ILE A 326 -32.59 20.05 5.54
CA ILE A 326 -32.98 20.40 4.16
C ILE A 326 -33.42 19.17 3.36
N ALA A 327 -32.63 18.09 3.42
CA ALA A 327 -32.81 16.90 2.58
C ALA A 327 -32.64 15.61 3.41
N PRO A 328 -33.56 15.34 4.37
CA PRO A 328 -33.42 14.20 5.30
C PRO A 328 -33.28 12.86 4.59
N ASP A 329 -34.02 12.62 3.51
CA ASP A 329 -33.98 11.35 2.76
C ASP A 329 -32.65 11.12 2.06
N VAL A 330 -32.07 12.18 1.47
CA VAL A 330 -30.76 12.11 0.81
C VAL A 330 -29.67 11.88 1.85
N VAL A 331 -29.76 12.53 3.02
CA VAL A 331 -28.79 12.34 4.11
C VAL A 331 -28.89 10.93 4.68
N LYS A 332 -30.11 10.43 4.94
CA LYS A 332 -30.36 9.05 5.37
C LYS A 332 -29.76 8.06 4.39
N HIS A 333 -30.00 8.23 3.09
CA HIS A 333 -29.43 7.38 2.04
C HIS A 333 -27.90 7.39 2.09
N ALA A 334 -27.26 8.56 2.12
CA ALA A 334 -25.80 8.66 2.20
C ALA A 334 -25.21 8.00 3.45
N GLU A 335 -25.91 8.08 4.58
CA GLU A 335 -25.51 7.44 5.84
C GLU A 335 -25.73 5.93 5.86
N VAL A 336 -26.71 5.41 5.11
CA VAL A 336 -26.86 3.96 4.88
C VAL A 336 -25.73 3.46 3.99
N MET A 337 -25.44 4.20 2.90
CA MET A 337 -24.36 3.90 1.94
C MET A 337 -22.94 4.09 2.48
N ALA A 338 -22.81 4.63 3.71
CA ALA A 338 -21.56 4.62 4.46
C ALA A 338 -21.10 3.19 4.83
N ASP A 339 -22.03 2.25 4.95
CA ASP A 339 -21.71 0.82 5.13
C ASP A 339 -21.42 0.19 3.77
N PHE A 340 -20.24 -0.42 3.65
CA PHE A 340 -19.80 -1.07 2.41
C PHE A 340 -20.74 -2.21 2.00
N ASP A 341 -21.21 -3.00 2.96
CA ASP A 341 -22.08 -4.14 2.65
C ASP A 341 -23.41 -3.63 2.09
N SER A 342 -24.01 -2.62 2.75
CA SER A 342 -25.22 -1.96 2.23
C SER A 342 -25.00 -1.32 0.86
N ALA A 343 -23.85 -0.67 0.64
CA ALA A 343 -23.53 -0.06 -0.65
C ALA A 343 -23.35 -1.11 -1.76
N LYS A 344 -22.70 -2.24 -1.45
CA LYS A 344 -22.53 -3.37 -2.36
C LYS A 344 -23.88 -3.99 -2.73
N ASP A 345 -24.69 -4.32 -1.72
CA ASP A 345 -26.01 -4.94 -1.91
C ASP A 345 -26.93 -4.02 -2.73
N PHE A 346 -26.88 -2.71 -2.45
CA PHE A 346 -27.63 -1.69 -3.17
C PHE A 346 -27.30 -1.64 -4.67
N VAL A 347 -26.01 -1.61 -5.04
CA VAL A 347 -25.63 -1.48 -6.46
C VAL A 347 -25.84 -2.75 -7.27
N HIS A 348 -25.90 -3.91 -6.60
CA HIS A 348 -26.23 -5.19 -7.25
C HIS A 348 -27.74 -5.43 -7.40
N GLY A 349 -28.58 -4.78 -6.58
CA GLY A 349 -30.02 -5.05 -6.54
C GLY A 349 -30.41 -6.22 -5.61
N ALA A 350 -29.64 -6.49 -4.55
CA ALA A 350 -30.06 -7.45 -3.53
C ALA A 350 -31.30 -6.94 -2.74
N ASP A 351 -32.02 -7.84 -2.04
CA ASP A 351 -33.27 -7.56 -1.30
C ASP A 351 -34.52 -7.26 -2.15
N GLY A 352 -34.69 -7.96 -3.28
CA GLY A 352 -35.94 -7.98 -4.05
C GLY A 352 -35.98 -7.06 -5.28
N PHE A 353 -34.82 -6.58 -5.74
CA PHE A 353 -34.67 -5.86 -7.01
C PHE A 353 -34.24 -6.82 -8.14
N GLU A 354 -34.32 -6.35 -9.39
CA GLU A 354 -33.68 -7.02 -10.53
C GLU A 354 -32.16 -6.85 -10.49
N ASP A 355 -31.42 -7.85 -10.99
CA ASP A 355 -29.97 -7.78 -11.13
C ASP A 355 -29.56 -6.56 -11.99
N ASN A 356 -28.52 -5.84 -11.53
CA ASN A 356 -27.98 -4.63 -12.17
C ASN A 356 -29.07 -3.58 -12.50
N PRO A 357 -29.73 -2.98 -11.49
CA PRO A 357 -30.81 -2.04 -11.71
C PRO A 357 -30.32 -0.75 -12.37
N VAL A 358 -31.26 0.01 -12.97
CA VAL A 358 -31.00 1.40 -13.36
C VAL A 358 -30.84 2.24 -12.08
N LEU A 359 -29.79 3.03 -12.02
CA LEU A 359 -29.38 3.82 -10.86
C LEU A 359 -29.09 5.26 -11.27
N GLY A 360 -29.29 6.19 -10.34
CA GLY A 360 -28.78 7.56 -10.46
C GLY A 360 -27.32 7.62 -10.03
N ILE A 361 -26.46 8.19 -10.87
CA ILE A 361 -25.01 8.29 -10.65
C ILE A 361 -24.62 9.76 -10.68
N GLY A 362 -24.12 10.25 -9.55
CA GLY A 362 -23.73 11.65 -9.40
C GLY A 362 -22.24 11.83 -9.69
N ARG A 363 -21.91 12.90 -10.40
CA ARG A 363 -20.52 13.25 -10.70
C ARG A 363 -20.30 14.74 -10.51
N VAL A 364 -19.20 15.08 -9.83
CA VAL A 364 -18.76 16.47 -9.67
C VAL A 364 -17.34 16.58 -10.18
N MET A 365 -17.17 17.32 -11.28
CA MET A 365 -15.86 17.54 -11.92
C MET A 365 -15.70 19.02 -12.26
N ARG A 366 -14.60 19.65 -11.81
CA ARG A 366 -14.29 21.07 -12.07
C ARG A 366 -15.47 22.01 -11.76
N GLY A 367 -16.09 21.83 -10.59
CA GLY A 367 -17.24 22.64 -10.16
C GLY A 367 -18.54 22.38 -10.92
N ARG A 368 -18.59 21.42 -11.86
CA ARG A 368 -19.84 21.02 -12.51
C ARG A 368 -20.38 19.77 -11.83
N ALA A 369 -21.49 19.90 -11.12
CA ALA A 369 -22.26 18.78 -10.60
C ALA A 369 -23.27 18.31 -11.66
N THR A 370 -23.15 17.06 -12.10
CA THR A 370 -24.08 16.41 -13.04
C THR A 370 -24.56 15.08 -12.47
N GLY A 371 -25.85 14.80 -12.60
CA GLY A 371 -26.41 13.47 -12.41
C GLY A 371 -26.65 12.78 -13.75
N HIS A 372 -26.38 11.48 -13.78
CA HIS A 372 -26.59 10.60 -14.92
C HIS A 372 -27.41 9.38 -14.49
N MET A 373 -28.02 8.70 -15.46
CA MET A 373 -28.63 7.39 -15.25
C MET A 373 -27.68 6.32 -15.76
N GLY A 374 -27.48 5.25 -15.01
CA GLY A 374 -26.56 4.18 -15.40
C GLY A 374 -26.86 2.84 -14.73
N MET A 375 -26.03 1.85 -15.01
CA MET A 375 -26.07 0.53 -14.36
C MET A 375 -24.67 0.11 -13.94
N LEU A 376 -24.59 -0.78 -12.95
CA LEU A 376 -23.36 -1.46 -12.58
C LEU A 376 -22.91 -2.37 -13.74
N VAL A 377 -21.64 -2.29 -14.11
CA VAL A 377 -20.98 -3.26 -15.00
C VAL A 377 -20.46 -4.42 -14.17
N ASN A 378 -19.57 -4.13 -13.21
CA ASN A 378 -19.08 -5.07 -12.22
C ASN A 378 -18.35 -4.34 -11.08
N ILE A 379 -18.04 -5.08 -10.01
CA ILE A 379 -17.12 -4.68 -8.95
C ILE A 379 -15.81 -5.44 -9.17
N ASP A 380 -14.68 -4.79 -8.97
CA ASP A 380 -13.38 -5.48 -8.95
C ASP A 380 -13.31 -6.42 -7.74
N GLU A 381 -13.61 -7.71 -7.96
CA GLU A 381 -13.49 -8.77 -6.94
C GLU A 381 -12.20 -9.59 -7.08
N GLU A 382 -11.43 -9.43 -8.16
CA GLU A 382 -10.30 -10.33 -8.49
C GLU A 382 -8.93 -9.78 -8.08
N GLN A 383 -8.76 -8.45 -7.99
CA GLN A 383 -7.44 -7.83 -7.78
C GLN A 383 -7.23 -7.14 -6.43
N GLY A 384 -7.57 -7.77 -5.30
CA GLY A 384 -7.09 -7.32 -3.98
C GLY A 384 -7.55 -5.93 -3.48
N ASP A 385 -8.16 -5.10 -4.34
CA ASP A 385 -8.77 -3.80 -4.07
C ASP A 385 -10.29 -3.90 -4.26
N PHE A 386 -10.89 -4.82 -3.49
CA PHE A 386 -12.27 -5.34 -3.51
C PHE A 386 -13.43 -4.31 -3.40
N LYS A 387 -13.29 -3.08 -3.90
CA LYS A 387 -14.07 -1.92 -3.44
C LYS A 387 -14.41 -0.90 -4.52
N ASN A 388 -13.87 -1.03 -5.74
CA ASN A 388 -14.21 -0.14 -6.85
C ASN A 388 -15.31 -0.77 -7.71
N ALA A 389 -16.36 -0.01 -7.99
CA ALA A 389 -17.47 -0.37 -8.85
C ALA A 389 -17.37 0.42 -10.15
N LEU A 390 -17.46 -0.29 -11.29
CA LEU A 390 -17.53 0.31 -12.61
C LEU A 390 -19.00 0.44 -13.02
N PHE A 391 -19.40 1.64 -13.40
CA PHE A 391 -20.71 1.95 -13.95
C PHE A 391 -20.61 2.37 -15.41
N ILE A 392 -21.66 2.07 -16.17
CA ILE A 392 -21.88 2.57 -17.52
C ILE A 392 -23.12 3.46 -17.54
N ARG A 393 -23.04 4.58 -18.26
CA ARG A 393 -24.19 5.45 -18.51
C ARG A 393 -25.20 4.81 -19.45
N LEU A 394 -26.47 4.97 -19.12
CA LEU A 394 -27.63 4.54 -19.92
C LEU A 394 -28.39 5.73 -20.52
N ASP A 395 -28.14 6.95 -20.04
CA ASP A 395 -28.71 8.21 -20.54
C ASP A 395 -28.00 8.73 -21.81
N VAL A 396 -27.63 7.82 -22.71
CA VAL A 396 -26.97 8.08 -23.99
C VAL A 396 -27.51 7.12 -25.05
N ASP A 397 -27.41 7.49 -26.33
CA ASP A 397 -27.67 6.54 -27.44
C ASP A 397 -26.51 5.53 -27.51
N LEU A 398 -26.56 4.49 -26.68
CA LEU A 398 -25.53 3.45 -26.59
C LEU A 398 -25.25 2.74 -27.94
N PRO A 399 -26.27 2.34 -28.72
CA PRO A 399 -26.05 1.73 -30.03
C PRO A 399 -25.25 2.60 -31.01
N ASN A 400 -25.39 3.92 -30.93
CA ASN A 400 -24.69 4.86 -31.82
C ASN A 400 -23.61 5.69 -31.13
N TYR A 401 -23.31 5.46 -29.84
CA TYR A 401 -22.27 6.18 -29.14
C TYR A 401 -20.92 5.95 -29.83
N ARG A 402 -20.25 7.03 -30.19
CA ARG A 402 -18.97 7.00 -30.91
C ARG A 402 -17.86 7.68 -30.12
N TYR A 403 -16.69 7.05 -30.15
CA TYR A 403 -15.45 7.63 -29.68
C TYR A 403 -14.35 7.40 -30.73
N GLY A 404 -13.58 8.44 -31.06
CA GLY A 404 -12.61 8.38 -32.16
C GLY A 404 -13.24 8.01 -33.52
N GLY A 405 -14.54 8.28 -33.71
CA GLY A 405 -15.30 7.92 -34.92
C GLY A 405 -15.83 6.48 -34.96
N LYS A 406 -15.44 5.61 -34.02
CA LYS A 406 -15.85 4.20 -33.96
C LYS A 406 -16.99 4.00 -32.95
N ARG A 407 -17.92 3.08 -33.21
CA ARG A 407 -18.99 2.76 -32.25
C ARG A 407 -18.41 2.03 -31.05
N VAL A 408 -18.91 2.31 -29.85
CA VAL A 408 -18.37 1.75 -28.61
C VAL A 408 -18.37 0.22 -28.61
N MET A 409 -19.41 -0.40 -29.16
CA MET A 409 -19.55 -1.85 -29.28
C MET A 409 -18.52 -2.50 -30.20
N GLU A 410 -17.93 -1.73 -31.11
CA GLU A 410 -16.95 -2.20 -32.10
C GLU A 410 -15.49 -1.97 -31.61
N MET A 411 -15.31 -1.21 -30.52
CA MET A 411 -13.99 -0.88 -30.00
C MET A 411 -13.27 -2.11 -29.42
N SER A 412 -11.97 -2.18 -29.66
CA SER A 412 -11.05 -3.14 -29.06
C SER A 412 -10.77 -2.79 -27.60
N GLU A 413 -10.23 -3.75 -26.83
CA GLU A 413 -9.81 -3.52 -25.43
C GLU A 413 -8.90 -2.29 -25.27
N LYS A 414 -7.95 -2.13 -26.20
CA LYS A 414 -7.00 -1.02 -26.18
C LYS A 414 -7.68 0.32 -26.42
N GLU A 415 -8.59 0.39 -27.40
CA GLU A 415 -9.35 1.60 -27.69
C GLU A 415 -10.24 1.98 -26.50
N LEU A 416 -10.87 1.00 -25.84
CA LEU A 416 -11.64 1.22 -24.60
C LEU A 416 -10.74 1.69 -23.45
N THR A 417 -9.55 1.09 -23.30
CA THR A 417 -8.55 1.49 -22.29
C THR A 417 -8.14 2.96 -22.48
N THR A 418 -7.85 3.38 -23.72
CA THR A 418 -7.52 4.76 -24.04
C THR A 418 -8.68 5.70 -23.74
N MET A 419 -9.90 5.35 -24.16
CA MET A 419 -11.10 6.14 -23.89
C MET A 419 -11.31 6.34 -22.38
N MET A 420 -11.20 5.29 -21.57
CA MET A 420 -11.34 5.38 -20.12
C MET A 420 -10.28 6.29 -19.49
N LYS A 421 -9.01 6.19 -19.94
CA LYS A 421 -7.92 7.06 -19.45
C LYS A 421 -8.16 8.53 -19.81
N GLU A 422 -8.61 8.82 -21.03
CA GLU A 422 -8.87 10.19 -21.49
C GLU A 422 -10.12 10.80 -20.88
N GLN A 423 -11.19 10.02 -20.72
CA GLN A 423 -12.46 10.50 -20.16
C GLN A 423 -12.48 10.50 -18.62
N LYS A 424 -11.43 10.05 -17.93
CA LYS A 424 -11.36 9.94 -16.46
C LYS A 424 -11.80 11.21 -15.72
N PHE A 425 -11.52 12.40 -16.28
CA PHE A 425 -11.87 13.70 -15.67
C PHE A 425 -13.03 14.43 -16.38
N SER A 426 -13.74 13.77 -17.30
CA SER A 426 -14.88 14.36 -18.00
C SER A 426 -16.16 14.18 -17.20
N ALA A 427 -16.93 15.24 -16.93
CA ALA A 427 -18.24 15.12 -16.29
C ALA A 427 -19.19 14.17 -17.07
N ASP A 428 -19.00 14.07 -18.39
CA ASP A 428 -19.86 13.32 -19.30
C ASP A 428 -19.24 11.97 -19.75
N ALA A 429 -18.26 11.40 -19.04
CA ALA A 429 -17.66 10.12 -19.44
C ALA A 429 -18.69 8.98 -19.52
N LEU A 430 -18.53 8.08 -20.48
CA LEU A 430 -19.41 6.91 -20.61
C LEU A 430 -19.28 5.94 -19.43
N PHE A 431 -18.05 5.77 -18.95
CA PHE A 431 -17.73 4.90 -17.81
C PHE A 431 -17.34 5.73 -16.59
N GLN A 432 -17.84 5.33 -15.42
CA GLN A 432 -17.54 5.96 -14.14
C GLN A 432 -17.10 4.90 -13.13
N THR A 433 -16.03 5.18 -12.41
CA THR A 433 -15.58 4.34 -11.29
C THR A 433 -15.93 5.03 -9.98
N GLU A 434 -16.66 4.34 -9.12
CA GLU A 434 -16.97 4.78 -7.76
C GLU A 434 -16.38 3.79 -6.74
N HIS A 435 -15.79 4.32 -5.68
CA HIS A 435 -15.25 3.49 -4.61
C HIS A 435 -16.32 3.31 -3.52
N LEU A 436 -16.85 2.10 -3.38
CA LEU A 436 -18.02 1.82 -2.54
C LEU A 436 -17.81 2.06 -1.04
N ARG A 437 -16.58 1.99 -0.53
CA ARG A 437 -16.30 2.39 0.87
C ARG A 437 -16.16 3.89 1.12
N LYS A 438 -16.25 4.74 0.09
CA LYS A 438 -15.92 6.17 0.15
C LYS A 438 -17.15 7.06 -0.04
N ASN A 439 -18.28 6.66 0.57
CA ASN A 439 -19.60 7.30 0.40
C ASN A 439 -19.95 7.49 -1.09
N PRO A 440 -20.24 6.39 -1.81
CA PRO A 440 -20.44 6.41 -3.26
C PRO A 440 -21.62 7.33 -3.63
N ASN A 441 -21.45 8.12 -4.68
CA ASN A 441 -22.47 9.07 -5.12
C ASN A 441 -23.48 8.37 -6.06
N VAL A 442 -24.19 7.38 -5.53
CA VAL A 442 -25.16 6.56 -6.27
C VAL A 442 -26.47 6.50 -5.49
N VAL A 443 -27.59 6.73 -6.17
CA VAL A 443 -28.94 6.77 -5.61
C VAL A 443 -29.91 5.91 -6.43
N ARG A 444 -31.11 5.68 -5.88
CA ARG A 444 -32.16 4.97 -6.62
C ARG A 444 -32.63 5.79 -7.81
N ALA A 445 -33.08 5.12 -8.86
CA ALA A 445 -33.56 5.79 -10.06
C ALA A 445 -34.69 6.79 -9.74
N GLU A 446 -35.63 6.43 -8.85
CA GLU A 446 -36.75 7.30 -8.47
C GLU A 446 -36.27 8.64 -7.91
N MET A 447 -35.30 8.61 -6.99
CA MET A 447 -34.72 9.81 -6.41
C MET A 447 -34.01 10.68 -7.47
N ALA A 448 -33.35 10.06 -8.45
CA ALA A 448 -32.73 10.79 -9.56
C ALA A 448 -33.76 11.39 -10.52
N PHE A 449 -34.86 10.69 -10.80
CA PHE A 449 -35.97 11.20 -11.62
C PHE A 449 -36.67 12.37 -10.96
N GLU A 450 -37.02 12.26 -9.67
CA GLU A 450 -37.64 13.34 -8.90
C GLU A 450 -36.77 14.61 -8.88
N ALA A 451 -35.45 14.43 -8.87
CA ALA A 451 -34.48 15.51 -8.94
C ALA A 451 -34.16 16.01 -10.37
N GLY A 452 -34.78 15.44 -11.41
CA GLY A 452 -34.58 15.81 -12.81
C GLY A 452 -33.21 15.44 -13.38
N GLN A 453 -32.54 14.45 -12.81
CA GLN A 453 -31.18 14.01 -13.21
C GLN A 453 -31.18 12.94 -14.32
N ASN A 454 -32.31 12.74 -15.01
CA ASN A 454 -32.47 11.77 -16.08
C ASN A 454 -32.06 12.27 -17.48
N GLN A 455 -31.53 13.50 -17.58
CA GLN A 455 -31.12 14.12 -18.85
C GLN A 455 -32.22 14.14 -19.94
N GLY A 456 -33.50 14.09 -19.53
CA GLY A 456 -34.65 14.03 -20.44
C GLY A 456 -34.92 12.65 -21.05
N TYR A 457 -34.24 11.60 -20.61
CA TYR A 457 -34.53 10.21 -21.02
C TYR A 457 -35.70 9.64 -20.21
N ASP A 458 -36.63 8.99 -20.91
CA ASP A 458 -37.75 8.30 -20.29
C ASP A 458 -37.31 6.97 -19.66
N PRO A 459 -37.97 6.50 -18.58
CA PRO A 459 -37.65 5.23 -17.93
C PRO A 459 -37.60 4.04 -18.90
N GLU A 460 -38.51 3.98 -19.87
CA GLU A 460 -38.57 2.91 -20.87
C GLU A 460 -37.29 2.84 -21.73
N VAL A 461 -36.75 3.98 -22.15
CA VAL A 461 -35.52 4.05 -22.96
C VAL A 461 -34.30 3.63 -22.14
N LEU A 462 -34.26 3.96 -20.85
CA LEU A 462 -33.18 3.55 -19.96
C LEU A 462 -33.19 2.04 -19.74
N GLU A 463 -34.37 1.44 -19.57
CA GLU A 463 -34.52 -0.02 -19.48
C GLU A 463 -34.17 -0.72 -20.80
N GLU A 464 -34.56 -0.16 -21.96
CA GLU A 464 -34.12 -0.67 -23.27
C GLU A 464 -32.59 -0.66 -23.40
N ASN A 465 -31.95 0.43 -22.98
CA ASN A 465 -30.49 0.55 -22.98
C ASN A 465 -29.82 -0.42 -21.98
N ARG A 466 -30.41 -0.62 -20.80
CA ARG A 466 -29.97 -1.63 -19.83
C ARG A 466 -30.06 -3.03 -20.44
N HIS A 467 -31.20 -3.40 -21.01
CA HIS A 467 -31.39 -4.69 -21.68
C HIS A 467 -30.40 -4.88 -22.82
N TYR A 468 -30.18 -3.86 -23.64
CA TYR A 468 -29.18 -3.90 -24.70
C TYR A 468 -27.78 -4.22 -24.17
N MET A 469 -27.37 -3.67 -23.03
CA MET A 469 -26.08 -3.98 -22.42
C MET A 469 -26.02 -5.41 -21.88
N LEU A 470 -27.07 -5.86 -21.19
CA LEU A 470 -27.14 -7.22 -20.62
C LEU A 470 -27.20 -8.31 -21.69
N GLU A 471 -27.76 -8.02 -22.87
CA GLU A 471 -27.75 -8.91 -24.05
C GLU A 471 -26.36 -9.00 -24.73
N ASN A 472 -25.39 -8.19 -24.31
CA ASN A 472 -24.03 -8.14 -24.87
C ASN A 472 -22.93 -8.46 -23.83
N PRO A 473 -22.93 -9.65 -23.18
CA PRO A 473 -21.99 -9.98 -22.10
C PRO A 473 -20.52 -9.98 -22.54
N VAL A 474 -20.23 -10.40 -23.78
CA VAL A 474 -18.87 -10.37 -24.35
C VAL A 474 -18.31 -8.95 -24.40
N PHE A 475 -19.16 -7.95 -24.61
CA PHE A 475 -18.74 -6.56 -24.56
C PHE A 475 -18.41 -6.13 -23.13
N LEU A 476 -19.24 -6.52 -22.15
CA LEU A 476 -19.01 -6.21 -20.73
C LEU A 476 -17.71 -6.84 -20.22
N GLU A 477 -17.41 -8.09 -20.59
CA GLU A 477 -16.11 -8.74 -20.28
C GLU A 477 -14.94 -7.95 -20.86
N ARG A 478 -15.05 -7.53 -22.13
CA ARG A 478 -14.02 -6.71 -22.79
C ARG A 478 -13.84 -5.34 -22.13
N VAL A 479 -14.93 -4.73 -21.65
CA VAL A 479 -14.91 -3.50 -20.87
C VAL A 479 -14.18 -3.71 -19.55
N MET A 480 -14.40 -4.83 -18.86
CA MET A 480 -13.71 -5.17 -17.62
C MET A 480 -12.20 -5.36 -17.84
N THR A 481 -11.79 -6.08 -18.89
CA THR A 481 -10.36 -6.21 -19.24
C THR A 481 -9.72 -4.86 -19.59
N ALA A 482 -10.46 -3.98 -20.29
CA ALA A 482 -9.98 -2.64 -20.60
C ALA A 482 -9.88 -1.76 -19.35
N TRP A 483 -10.82 -1.89 -18.42
CA TRP A 483 -10.84 -1.16 -17.16
C TRP A 483 -9.67 -1.55 -16.26
N ASP A 484 -9.35 -2.84 -16.14
CA ASP A 484 -8.17 -3.35 -15.43
C ASP A 484 -6.87 -2.73 -15.99
N LYS A 485 -6.70 -2.74 -17.32
CA LYS A 485 -5.56 -2.08 -18.00
C LYS A 485 -5.56 -0.56 -17.90
N ALA A 486 -6.72 0.04 -17.59
CA ALA A 486 -6.86 1.48 -17.39
C ALA A 486 -6.43 1.94 -16.00
N GLN A 487 -6.46 1.05 -15.00
CA GLN A 487 -6.08 1.39 -13.64
C GLN A 487 -4.56 1.56 -13.49
N PRO A 488 -4.10 2.54 -12.70
CA PRO A 488 -2.71 2.63 -12.31
C PRO A 488 -2.35 1.47 -11.37
N ARG A 489 -1.36 0.65 -11.75
CA ARG A 489 -0.80 -0.37 -10.84
C ARG A 489 0.07 0.31 -9.79
N PHE A 490 -0.24 0.14 -8.51
CA PHE A 490 0.65 0.56 -7.43
C PHE A 490 1.95 -0.25 -7.52
N LYS A 491 3.09 0.44 -7.64
CA LYS A 491 4.40 -0.19 -7.37
C LYS A 491 4.40 -0.62 -5.90
N ARG A 492 4.86 -1.83 -5.61
CA ARG A 492 4.85 -2.32 -4.22
C ARG A 492 6.00 -1.67 -3.48
N ALA A 493 5.86 -1.42 -2.17
CA ALA A 493 6.90 -0.75 -1.40
C ALA A 493 8.24 -1.51 -1.40
N HIS A 494 8.22 -2.85 -1.53
CA HIS A 494 9.45 -3.64 -1.68
C HIS A 494 10.17 -3.46 -3.02
N ASP A 495 9.49 -2.90 -4.03
CA ASP A 495 10.12 -2.52 -5.30
C ASP A 495 10.90 -1.19 -5.19
N LEU A 496 10.82 -0.51 -4.03
CA LEU A 496 11.50 0.76 -3.79
C LEU A 496 12.86 0.53 -3.11
N PRO A 497 13.96 1.03 -3.69
CA PRO A 497 15.23 1.14 -2.98
C PRO A 497 15.03 1.98 -1.71
N ASN A 498 15.49 1.45 -0.57
CA ASN A 498 15.42 2.06 0.77
C ASN A 498 13.99 2.51 1.16
N ALA A 499 13.05 1.55 1.16
CA ALA A 499 11.69 1.79 1.60
C ALA A 499 11.65 2.41 3.01
N LEU A 500 10.85 3.46 3.14
CA LEU A 500 10.60 4.15 4.39
C LEU A 500 9.44 3.45 5.15
N PRO A 501 9.41 3.45 6.49
CA PRO A 501 8.39 2.74 7.26
C PRO A 501 6.96 3.16 6.94
N GLU A 502 6.76 4.40 6.47
CA GLU A 502 5.47 4.94 6.06
C GLU A 502 5.01 4.44 4.67
N GLU A 503 5.95 4.11 3.78
CA GLU A 503 5.63 3.52 2.46
C GLU A 503 5.11 2.09 2.61
N GLU A 504 5.44 1.45 3.73
CA GLU A 504 5.07 0.06 4.01
C GLU A 504 3.74 -0.09 4.78
N ILE A 505 3.00 1.00 5.03
CA ILE A 505 1.73 0.99 5.78
C ILE A 505 0.69 0.01 5.21
N PHE A 506 0.63 -0.13 3.87
CA PHE A 506 -0.27 -1.06 3.19
C PHE A 506 0.43 -2.35 2.75
N THR A 507 1.74 -2.48 3.01
CA THR A 507 2.46 -3.70 2.67
C THR A 507 2.00 -4.81 3.60
N GLY A 508 1.49 -5.88 3.00
CA GLY A 508 0.90 -6.95 3.80
C GLY A 508 -0.42 -6.54 4.45
N VAL A 509 -1.24 -5.69 3.82
CA VAL A 509 -2.68 -5.49 4.09
C VAL A 509 -3.51 -6.04 2.92
N GLY A 510 -4.74 -6.50 3.16
CA GLY A 510 -5.58 -7.15 2.13
C GLY A 510 -5.34 -8.65 2.01
N ASP A 511 -6.08 -9.33 1.12
CA ASP A 511 -5.94 -10.77 0.85
C ASP A 511 -4.68 -11.04 0.00
N LEU A 512 -4.13 -12.26 0.07
CA LEU A 512 -3.05 -12.66 -0.82
C LEU A 512 -3.57 -12.69 -2.25
N PRO A 513 -2.84 -12.11 -3.22
CA PRO A 513 -3.22 -12.25 -4.61
C PRO A 513 -3.15 -13.74 -5.01
N TYR A 514 -4.08 -14.18 -5.87
CA TYR A 514 -3.91 -15.45 -6.56
C TYR A 514 -2.75 -15.29 -7.56
N TYR A 515 -1.62 -15.92 -7.27
CA TYR A 515 -0.50 -15.90 -8.20
C TYR A 515 -0.86 -16.70 -9.45
N THR A 516 -0.64 -16.07 -10.59
CA THR A 516 -0.59 -16.76 -11.88
C THR A 516 0.86 -17.12 -12.15
N VAL A 517 1.17 -18.40 -12.15
CA VAL A 517 2.51 -18.93 -12.40
C VAL A 517 2.47 -19.59 -13.77
N LYS A 518 3.50 -19.37 -14.59
CA LYS A 518 3.60 -20.06 -15.87
C LYS A 518 3.95 -21.52 -15.61
N ASP A 519 3.19 -22.44 -16.19
CA ASP A 519 3.59 -23.85 -16.19
C ASP A 519 4.83 -24.08 -17.07
N ARG A 520 5.32 -25.32 -17.13
CA ARG A 520 6.46 -25.70 -17.99
C ARG A 520 6.25 -25.46 -19.49
N HIS A 521 5.01 -25.19 -19.92
CA HIS A 521 4.64 -24.87 -21.30
C HIS A 521 4.50 -23.36 -21.53
N GLY A 522 4.68 -22.55 -20.48
CA GLY A 522 4.55 -21.09 -20.53
C GLY A 522 3.12 -20.60 -20.32
N GLU A 523 2.16 -21.50 -20.09
CA GLU A 523 0.75 -21.18 -19.93
C GLU A 523 0.47 -20.71 -18.50
N PRO A 524 -0.30 -19.62 -18.31
CA PRO A 524 -0.66 -19.12 -16.98
C PRO A 524 -1.57 -20.12 -16.24
N GLN A 525 -1.12 -20.58 -15.07
CA GLN A 525 -1.88 -21.42 -14.15
C GLN A 525 -2.04 -20.72 -12.79
N LEU A 526 -3.21 -20.88 -12.18
CA LEU A 526 -3.43 -20.43 -10.81
C LEU A 526 -2.75 -21.37 -9.82
N LEU A 527 -2.27 -20.82 -8.70
CA LEU A 527 -1.76 -21.64 -7.61
C LEU A 527 -2.81 -22.64 -7.09
N PRO A 528 -2.40 -23.87 -6.72
CA PRO A 528 -3.33 -24.84 -6.16
C PRO A 528 -4.02 -24.30 -4.90
N ARG A 529 -5.35 -24.45 -4.82
CA ARG A 529 -6.17 -23.93 -3.72
C ARG A 529 -5.68 -24.34 -2.33
N ALA A 530 -5.19 -25.57 -2.18
CA ALA A 530 -4.65 -26.07 -0.91
C ALA A 530 -3.42 -25.28 -0.45
N LEU A 531 -2.53 -24.93 -1.39
CA LEU A 531 -1.35 -24.13 -1.10
C LEU A 531 -1.71 -22.68 -0.80
N HIS A 532 -2.60 -22.08 -1.59
CA HIS A 532 -3.09 -20.72 -1.35
C HIS A 532 -3.75 -20.59 0.03
N GLN A 533 -4.62 -21.54 0.41
CA GLN A 533 -5.26 -21.56 1.73
C GLN A 533 -4.23 -21.70 2.86
N ARG A 534 -3.23 -22.57 2.69
CA ARG A 534 -2.15 -22.73 3.69
C ARG A 534 -1.33 -21.46 3.87
N ALA A 535 -1.07 -20.74 2.78
CA ALA A 535 -0.37 -19.45 2.81
C ALA A 535 -1.22 -18.38 3.53
N GLU A 536 -2.52 -18.29 3.22
CA GLU A 536 -3.45 -17.42 3.93
C GLU A 536 -3.48 -17.71 5.44
N ASP A 537 -3.61 -18.97 5.83
CA ASP A 537 -3.65 -19.38 7.24
C ASP A 537 -2.36 -19.00 7.98
N ALA A 538 -1.19 -19.24 7.37
CA ALA A 538 0.11 -18.88 7.93
C ALA A 538 0.29 -17.36 8.07
N ARG A 539 -0.11 -16.59 7.06
CA ARG A 539 -0.06 -15.12 7.12
C ARG A 539 -1.00 -14.57 8.19
N ASN A 540 -2.23 -15.07 8.24
CA ASN A 540 -3.23 -14.65 9.20
C ASN A 540 -2.81 -14.98 10.63
N HIS A 541 -2.12 -16.11 10.83
CA HIS A 541 -1.48 -16.44 12.10
C HIS A 541 -0.45 -15.38 12.51
N GLY A 542 0.55 -15.08 11.66
CA GLY A 542 1.57 -14.07 11.98
C GLY A 542 0.98 -12.68 12.21
N ARG A 543 0.03 -12.23 11.37
CA ARG A 543 -0.71 -10.98 11.58
C ARG A 543 -1.47 -10.94 12.90
N ASN A 544 -2.03 -12.07 13.33
CA ASN A 544 -2.74 -12.16 14.60
C ASN A 544 -1.79 -12.04 15.81
N VAL A 545 -0.59 -12.62 15.70
CA VAL A 545 0.48 -12.45 16.69
C VAL A 545 0.93 -10.98 16.74
N ASP A 546 1.29 -10.40 15.59
CA ASP A 546 1.69 -9.00 15.48
C ASP A 546 0.61 -8.05 16.00
N ARG A 547 -0.67 -8.35 15.78
CA ARG A 547 -1.78 -7.58 16.36
C ARG A 547 -1.77 -7.58 17.88
N MET A 548 -1.48 -8.71 18.53
CA MET A 548 -1.41 -8.77 20.00
C MET A 548 -0.15 -8.08 20.53
N LEU A 549 0.96 -8.15 19.79
CA LEU A 549 2.17 -7.38 20.08
C LEU A 549 1.93 -5.87 20.00
N LYS A 550 1.35 -5.40 18.88
CA LYS A 550 0.97 -4.00 18.66
C LYS A 550 -0.02 -3.53 19.73
N HIS A 551 -0.98 -4.37 20.12
CA HIS A 551 -1.89 -4.06 21.23
C HIS A 551 -1.17 -3.85 22.57
N ALA A 552 0.01 -4.42 22.78
CA ALA A 552 0.80 -4.20 24.00
C ALA A 552 1.56 -2.86 23.99
N ILE A 553 1.98 -2.41 22.80
CA ILE A 553 2.85 -1.24 22.65
C ILE A 553 2.11 0.04 22.21
N GLU A 554 0.87 -0.09 21.72
CA GLU A 554 0.05 1.05 21.32
C GLU A 554 -0.06 2.08 22.47
N PRO A 555 -0.25 3.37 22.16
CA PRO A 555 -0.38 4.41 23.16
C PRO A 555 -1.47 4.09 24.19
N ASP A 556 -1.23 4.45 25.45
CA ASP A 556 -2.16 4.23 26.56
C ASP A 556 -2.57 5.54 27.20
N ALA A 557 -3.82 5.64 27.66
CA ALA A 557 -4.34 6.88 28.22
C ALA A 557 -3.53 7.40 29.41
N LEU A 558 -2.92 6.50 30.19
CA LEU A 558 -2.06 6.87 31.31
C LEU A 558 -0.79 7.62 30.89
N GLU A 559 -0.40 7.59 29.61
CA GLU A 559 0.76 8.36 29.11
C GLU A 559 0.47 9.86 29.01
N TRP A 560 -0.81 10.27 28.91
CA TRP A 560 -1.20 11.69 28.86
C TRP A 560 -2.23 12.11 29.91
N ASP A 561 -2.87 11.16 30.57
CA ASP A 561 -3.83 11.36 31.66
C ASP A 561 -3.58 10.31 32.78
N PRO A 562 -2.56 10.52 33.62
CA PRO A 562 -2.21 9.59 34.69
C PRO A 562 -3.29 9.42 35.76
N ASP A 563 -4.20 10.39 35.89
CA ASP A 563 -5.25 10.46 36.90
C ASP A 563 -6.59 9.89 36.41
N ARG A 564 -6.63 9.33 35.19
CA ARG A 564 -7.83 8.71 34.63
C ARG A 564 -8.41 7.65 35.56
N GLU A 565 -9.67 7.84 35.93
CA GLU A 565 -10.41 7.01 36.90
C GLU A 565 -10.27 5.49 36.65
N ASP A 566 -10.46 5.07 35.39
CA ASP A 566 -10.39 3.66 34.99
C ASP A 566 -9.03 3.26 34.36
N GLY A 567 -8.08 4.19 34.23
CA GLY A 567 -6.89 4.01 33.39
C GLY A 567 -6.00 2.83 33.81
N LEU A 568 -5.79 2.65 35.11
CA LEU A 568 -5.00 1.51 35.62
C LEU A 568 -5.69 0.16 35.39
N ALA A 569 -7.01 0.11 35.48
CA ALA A 569 -7.78 -1.11 35.24
C ALA A 569 -7.75 -1.47 33.74
N ASP A 570 -7.91 -0.47 32.87
CA ASP A 570 -7.86 -0.63 31.42
C ASP A 570 -6.48 -1.10 30.95
N PHE A 571 -5.40 -0.51 31.46
CA PHE A 571 -4.03 -0.93 31.17
C PHE A 571 -3.79 -2.41 31.54
N LYS A 572 -4.23 -2.83 32.73
CA LYS A 572 -4.08 -4.23 33.16
C LYS A 572 -4.87 -5.18 32.27
N ALA A 573 -6.10 -4.79 31.89
CA ALA A 573 -6.93 -5.58 30.99
C ALA A 573 -6.30 -5.70 29.60
N LYS A 574 -5.71 -4.62 29.07
CA LYS A 574 -4.93 -4.59 27.82
C LYS A 574 -3.77 -5.58 27.86
N MET A 575 -2.93 -5.53 28.90
CA MET A 575 -1.78 -6.43 29.05
C MET A 575 -2.19 -7.89 29.20
N LYS A 576 -3.20 -8.18 30.00
CA LYS A 576 -3.75 -9.54 30.16
C LYS A 576 -4.28 -10.08 28.83
N LYS A 577 -5.04 -9.27 28.09
CA LYS A 577 -5.62 -9.67 26.80
C LYS A 577 -4.55 -9.91 25.74
N ALA A 578 -3.50 -9.08 25.69
CA ALA A 578 -2.37 -9.31 24.79
C ALA A 578 -1.69 -10.65 25.11
N LYS A 579 -1.39 -10.92 26.39
CA LYS A 579 -0.80 -12.19 26.84
C LYS A 579 -1.65 -13.41 26.45
N GLU A 580 -2.93 -13.41 26.82
CA GLU A 580 -3.85 -14.52 26.53
C GLU A 580 -4.03 -14.72 25.01
N GLY A 581 -4.01 -13.63 24.24
CA GLY A 581 -4.04 -13.69 22.78
C GLY A 581 -2.79 -14.37 22.21
N LEU A 582 -1.62 -14.02 22.71
CA LEU A 582 -0.36 -14.61 22.30
C LEU A 582 -0.26 -16.10 22.65
N GLU A 583 -0.64 -16.48 23.87
CA GLU A 583 -0.70 -17.88 24.30
C GLU A 583 -1.69 -18.69 23.43
N ARG A 584 -2.83 -18.10 23.06
CA ARG A 584 -3.81 -18.72 22.16
C ARG A 584 -3.24 -18.98 20.76
N TYR A 585 -2.36 -18.10 20.26
CA TYR A 585 -1.67 -18.28 18.99
C TYR A 585 -0.36 -19.06 19.14
N GLY A 586 -0.17 -19.82 20.23
CA GLY A 586 0.98 -20.72 20.37
C GLY A 586 2.31 -20.01 20.58
N TRP A 587 2.32 -18.75 21.05
CA TRP A 587 3.57 -18.07 21.36
C TRP A 587 4.13 -18.53 22.72
N HIS A 588 5.44 -18.81 22.76
CA HIS A 588 6.09 -19.50 23.88
C HIS A 588 7.34 -18.79 24.43
N ASP A 589 7.60 -17.53 24.06
CA ASP A 589 8.71 -16.76 24.64
C ASP A 589 8.44 -16.46 26.12
N ALA A 590 8.95 -17.32 27.01
CA ALA A 590 8.72 -17.24 28.44
C ALA A 590 9.24 -15.92 29.05
N LYS A 591 10.29 -15.32 28.47
CA LYS A 591 10.83 -14.05 28.95
C LYS A 591 9.86 -12.92 28.66
N ILE A 592 9.31 -12.88 27.44
CA ILE A 592 8.33 -11.87 27.05
C ILE A 592 7.00 -12.08 27.78
N LEU A 593 6.48 -13.31 27.86
CA LEU A 593 5.23 -13.61 28.57
C LEU A 593 5.31 -13.20 30.05
N ARG A 594 6.47 -13.36 30.71
CA ARG A 594 6.69 -12.89 32.08
C ARG A 594 6.61 -11.37 32.21
N GLN A 595 7.05 -10.61 31.20
CA GLN A 595 6.93 -9.15 31.23
C GLN A 595 5.46 -8.70 31.18
N PHE A 596 4.62 -9.38 30.39
CA PHE A 596 3.18 -9.14 30.41
C PHE A 596 2.55 -9.39 31.79
N GLU A 597 2.99 -10.45 32.50
CA GLU A 597 2.52 -10.72 33.86
C GLU A 597 2.96 -9.64 34.85
N VAL A 598 4.19 -9.13 34.73
CA VAL A 598 4.66 -8.01 35.54
C VAL A 598 3.82 -6.76 35.26
N ALA A 599 3.57 -6.46 33.98
CA ALA A 599 2.77 -5.33 33.56
C ALA A 599 1.32 -5.43 34.06
N ALA A 600 0.69 -6.62 34.01
CA ALA A 600 -0.67 -6.82 34.53
C ALA A 600 -0.80 -6.65 36.05
N ASN A 601 0.31 -6.67 36.80
CA ASN A 601 0.34 -6.60 38.27
C ASN A 601 0.85 -5.27 38.84
N VAL A 602 1.02 -4.24 38.01
CA VAL A 602 1.43 -2.89 38.48
C VAL A 602 0.40 -2.28 39.44
N LYS A 603 0.83 -1.37 40.31
CA LYS A 603 -0.02 -0.75 41.33
C LYS A 603 -0.32 0.72 41.10
N THR A 604 0.47 1.41 40.27
CA THR A 604 0.33 2.85 40.02
C THR A 604 0.36 3.16 38.52
N ALA A 605 -0.16 4.32 38.12
CA ALA A 605 -0.10 4.82 36.75
C ALA A 605 1.36 4.99 36.28
N GLU A 606 2.23 5.55 37.11
CA GLU A 606 3.67 5.69 36.82
C GLU A 606 4.33 4.32 36.51
N GLN A 607 4.00 3.28 37.29
CA GLN A 607 4.50 1.94 37.02
C GLN A 607 3.97 1.40 35.70
N ALA A 608 2.69 1.65 35.37
CA ALA A 608 2.09 1.26 34.10
C ALA A 608 2.83 1.91 32.91
N VAL A 609 3.00 3.24 32.95
CA VAL A 609 3.75 3.99 31.92
C VAL A 609 5.16 3.45 31.76
N ASN A 610 5.89 3.23 32.86
CA ASN A 610 7.22 2.64 32.81
C ASN A 610 7.23 1.23 32.20
N GLN A 611 6.19 0.42 32.41
CA GLN A 611 6.07 -0.89 31.77
C GLN A 611 5.76 -0.78 30.27
N ILE A 612 4.98 0.20 29.82
CA ILE A 612 4.74 0.43 28.38
C ILE A 612 6.07 0.63 27.64
N TRP A 613 6.94 1.51 28.15
CA TRP A 613 8.26 1.76 27.55
C TRP A 613 9.16 0.52 27.60
N LYS A 614 9.13 -0.26 28.69
CA LYS A 614 9.86 -1.54 28.76
C LYS A 614 9.35 -2.57 27.76
N MET A 615 8.04 -2.63 27.55
CA MET A 615 7.42 -3.51 26.55
C MET A 615 7.83 -3.08 25.13
N ARG A 616 7.74 -1.79 24.80
CA ARG A 616 8.21 -1.23 23.52
C ARG A 616 9.64 -1.67 23.22
N LYS A 617 10.57 -1.45 24.16
CA LYS A 617 11.98 -1.87 24.03
C LYS A 617 12.13 -3.39 23.86
N SER A 618 11.44 -4.17 24.68
CA SER A 618 11.62 -5.64 24.71
C SER A 618 11.03 -6.35 23.50
N LEU A 619 10.06 -5.73 22.82
CA LEU A 619 9.40 -6.25 21.63
C LEU A 619 10.05 -5.81 20.32
N MET A 620 11.04 -4.91 20.34
CA MET A 620 11.82 -4.56 19.15
C MET A 620 12.43 -5.83 18.52
N GLY A 621 12.25 -6.00 17.21
CA GLY A 621 12.68 -7.19 16.47
C GLY A 621 11.84 -8.46 16.68
N LYS A 622 10.68 -8.39 17.36
CA LYS A 622 9.77 -9.53 17.57
C LYS A 622 8.56 -9.58 16.64
N PHE A 623 8.39 -8.56 15.80
CA PHE A 623 7.31 -8.48 14.83
C PHE A 623 7.65 -9.29 13.59
N HIS A 624 6.65 -9.92 12.99
CA HIS A 624 6.83 -10.65 11.75
C HIS A 624 7.00 -9.71 10.57
N ASP A 625 6.24 -8.61 10.54
CA ASP A 625 6.28 -7.57 9.48
C ASP A 625 6.29 -8.23 8.08
N TYR A 626 5.32 -9.11 7.81
CA TYR A 626 5.28 -9.90 6.56
C TYR A 626 4.93 -9.07 5.33
N SER A 627 5.61 -9.38 4.21
CA SER A 627 5.24 -8.92 2.88
C SER A 627 4.05 -9.74 2.32
N MET A 628 3.63 -9.46 1.08
CA MET A 628 2.66 -10.30 0.39
C MET A 628 3.31 -11.51 -0.30
N SER A 629 4.63 -11.50 -0.45
CA SER A 629 5.40 -12.53 -1.12
C SER A 629 5.73 -13.67 -0.16
N TYR A 630 5.63 -14.89 -0.67
CA TYR A 630 6.02 -16.09 0.07
C TYR A 630 6.69 -17.10 -0.85
N GLU A 631 7.44 -17.99 -0.22
CA GLU A 631 8.03 -19.16 -0.83
C GLU A 631 7.55 -20.42 -0.13
N VAL A 632 7.78 -21.56 -0.77
CA VAL A 632 7.51 -22.88 -0.17
C VAL A 632 8.84 -23.58 -0.01
N GLN A 633 9.13 -24.06 1.20
CA GLN A 633 10.32 -24.83 1.49
C GLN A 633 9.97 -26.29 1.78
N ASP A 634 10.85 -27.22 1.42
CA ASP A 634 10.75 -28.62 1.85
C ASP A 634 11.21 -28.80 3.32
N ALA A 635 11.07 -30.01 3.86
CA ALA A 635 11.52 -30.35 5.22
C ALA A 635 13.03 -30.14 5.49
N ARG A 636 13.83 -29.99 4.43
CA ARG A 636 15.27 -29.69 4.50
C ARG A 636 15.55 -28.18 4.43
N GLY A 637 14.55 -27.36 4.14
CA GLY A 637 14.65 -25.91 4.01
C GLY A 637 14.90 -25.45 2.58
N ASN A 638 14.89 -26.35 1.59
CA ASN A 638 15.13 -25.97 0.20
C ASN A 638 13.87 -25.37 -0.40
N GLN A 639 14.02 -24.27 -1.14
CA GLN A 639 12.92 -23.67 -1.88
C GLN A 639 12.42 -24.63 -2.97
N VAL A 640 11.11 -24.87 -2.99
CA VAL A 640 10.41 -25.65 -4.01
C VAL A 640 9.79 -24.68 -5.01
N PRO A 641 10.21 -24.70 -6.29
CA PRO A 641 9.65 -23.83 -7.33
C PRO A 641 8.14 -24.03 -7.48
N PHE A 642 7.39 -22.95 -7.70
CA PHE A 642 5.93 -23.01 -7.82
C PHE A 642 5.48 -23.87 -9.00
N GLU A 643 6.27 -23.95 -10.07
CA GLU A 643 6.03 -24.79 -11.25
C GLU A 643 5.95 -26.27 -10.85
N LYS A 644 6.82 -26.72 -9.94
CA LYS A 644 6.78 -28.10 -9.41
C LYS A 644 5.56 -28.35 -8.53
N LEU A 645 5.08 -27.34 -7.81
CA LEU A 645 3.93 -27.46 -6.92
C LEU A 645 2.60 -27.51 -7.69
N ILE A 646 2.52 -26.82 -8.82
CA ILE A 646 1.35 -26.85 -9.72
C ILE A 646 1.22 -28.20 -10.42
N GLU A 647 2.35 -28.83 -10.75
CA GLU A 647 2.36 -30.16 -11.35
C GLU A 647 2.06 -31.30 -10.36
N MET A 648 2.15 -31.05 -9.04
CA MET A 648 1.81 -32.06 -8.03
C MET A 648 0.31 -32.36 -8.03
N HIS A 649 -0.01 -33.65 -7.85
CA HIS A 649 -1.40 -34.04 -7.65
C HIS A 649 -1.96 -33.35 -6.39
N PRO A 650 -3.18 -32.73 -6.44
CA PRO A 650 -3.69 -31.93 -5.32
C PRO A 650 -3.73 -32.65 -3.97
N GLN A 651 -4.01 -33.95 -3.96
CA GLN A 651 -4.02 -34.77 -2.74
C GLN A 651 -2.61 -34.96 -2.16
N GLU A 652 -1.60 -35.12 -3.01
CA GLU A 652 -0.21 -35.26 -2.57
C GLU A 652 0.29 -33.95 -1.96
N LEU A 653 0.02 -32.82 -2.63
CA LEU A 653 0.38 -31.49 -2.14
C LEU A 653 -0.26 -31.23 -0.77
N HIS A 654 -1.55 -31.54 -0.61
CA HIS A 654 -2.26 -31.40 0.66
C HIS A 654 -1.63 -32.26 1.76
N MET A 655 -1.35 -33.54 1.49
CA MET A 655 -0.70 -34.44 2.45
C MET A 655 0.70 -33.94 2.87
N ARG A 656 1.49 -33.41 1.93
CA ARG A 656 2.83 -32.89 2.23
C ARG A 656 2.78 -31.62 3.09
N LEU A 657 1.81 -30.73 2.86
CA LEU A 657 1.60 -29.51 3.67
C LEU A 657 1.10 -29.83 5.09
N ASP A 658 0.24 -30.84 5.24
CA ASP A 658 -0.28 -31.27 6.55
C ASP A 658 0.76 -32.03 7.37
N ALA A 659 1.58 -32.85 6.70
CA ALA A 659 2.68 -33.58 7.34
C ALA A 659 3.86 -32.67 7.73
N GLY A 660 3.86 -31.39 7.31
CA GLY A 660 4.99 -30.47 7.52
C GLY A 660 6.20 -30.78 6.62
N ASN A 661 6.01 -31.54 5.55
CA ASN A 661 7.05 -31.80 4.55
C ASN A 661 7.26 -30.62 3.60
N LEU A 662 6.24 -29.75 3.50
CA LEU A 662 6.28 -28.47 2.81
C LEU A 662 5.82 -27.38 3.78
N GLU A 663 6.57 -26.29 3.86
CA GLU A 663 6.29 -25.14 4.72
C GLU A 663 6.19 -23.86 3.88
N VAL A 664 5.20 -23.02 4.17
CA VAL A 664 5.07 -21.70 3.55
C VAL A 664 5.83 -20.68 4.40
N LYS A 665 6.77 -19.96 3.79
CA LYS A 665 7.53 -18.89 4.45
C LYS A 665 7.30 -17.57 3.75
N PHE A 666 6.85 -16.58 4.52
CA PHE A 666 6.69 -15.22 4.04
C PHE A 666 8.01 -14.47 4.09
N GLU A 667 8.25 -13.65 3.07
CA GLU A 667 9.32 -12.67 3.10
C GLU A 667 9.00 -11.63 4.18
N GLN A 668 9.97 -11.37 5.06
CA GLN A 668 9.88 -10.30 6.05
C GLN A 668 10.30 -8.97 5.41
N LEU A 669 9.63 -7.89 5.79
CA LEU A 669 9.99 -6.56 5.30
C LEU A 669 11.38 -6.17 5.79
N ARG A 670 12.24 -5.88 4.82
CA ARG A 670 13.66 -5.57 5.03
C ARG A 670 13.88 -4.33 5.90
N SER A 671 12.95 -3.39 5.89
CA SER A 671 13.02 -2.16 6.69
C SER A 671 12.77 -2.40 8.19
N ALA A 672 12.25 -3.57 8.58
CA ALA A 672 11.76 -3.87 9.94
C ALA A 672 10.90 -2.71 10.51
N PRO A 673 9.82 -2.32 9.80
CA PRO A 673 9.16 -1.03 9.97
C PRO A 673 8.66 -0.82 11.40
N THR A 674 8.14 -1.86 12.07
CA THR A 674 7.62 -1.73 13.44
C THR A 674 8.74 -1.41 14.44
N THR A 675 9.95 -1.91 14.22
CA THR A 675 11.11 -1.62 15.08
C THR A 675 11.56 -0.16 14.94
N ARG A 676 11.65 0.36 13.71
CA ARG A 676 11.97 1.77 13.44
C ARG A 676 10.91 2.71 14.02
N LYS A 677 9.61 2.36 13.90
CA LYS A 677 8.49 3.10 14.51
C LYS A 677 8.65 3.22 16.04
N ILE A 678 9.01 2.13 16.73
CA ILE A 678 9.28 2.17 18.17
C ILE A 678 10.46 3.10 18.48
N ALA A 679 11.57 3.00 17.73
CA ALA A 679 12.73 3.86 17.96
C ALA A 679 12.39 5.35 17.82
N ARG A 680 11.51 5.72 16.87
CA ARG A 680 10.98 7.09 16.74
C ARG A 680 10.17 7.54 17.95
N MET A 681 9.35 6.68 18.56
CA MET A 681 8.65 7.02 19.81
C MET A 681 9.64 7.35 20.94
N PHE A 682 10.72 6.57 21.05
CA PHE A 682 11.78 6.84 22.04
C PHE A 682 12.52 8.14 21.71
N TRP A 683 12.81 8.42 20.45
CA TRP A 683 13.41 9.69 20.02
C TRP A 683 12.51 10.88 20.38
N ASP A 684 11.25 10.84 19.94
CA ASP A 684 10.32 11.94 20.10
C ASP A 684 10.11 12.27 21.58
N GLU A 685 10.03 11.27 22.48
CA GLU A 685 9.86 11.48 23.92
C GLU A 685 11.16 11.76 24.69
N GLY A 686 12.29 11.93 23.99
CA GLY A 686 13.58 12.18 24.64
C GLY A 686 14.10 11.01 25.46
N LYS A 687 13.70 9.77 25.10
CA LYS A 687 14.06 8.52 25.77
C LYS A 687 15.04 7.66 24.98
N ILE A 688 15.58 8.15 23.85
CA ILE A 688 16.45 7.35 22.96
C ILE A 688 17.65 6.73 23.68
N ASP A 689 18.15 7.37 24.73
CA ASP A 689 19.26 6.86 25.54
C ASP A 689 18.92 5.51 26.24
N ASP A 690 17.62 5.21 26.45
CA ASP A 690 17.16 3.91 26.96
C ASP A 690 17.40 2.77 25.96
N LEU A 691 17.51 3.06 24.66
CA LEU A 691 17.83 2.07 23.62
C LEU A 691 19.34 1.88 23.44
N GLY A 692 20.16 2.84 23.88
CA GLY A 692 21.61 2.82 23.81
C GLY A 692 22.19 3.71 22.70
N PRO A 693 23.52 3.95 22.71
CA PRO A 693 24.18 4.93 21.83
C PRO A 693 24.06 4.60 20.34
N ALA A 694 24.10 3.32 19.98
CA ALA A 694 23.90 2.83 18.61
C ALA A 694 22.57 3.31 18.00
N TRP A 695 21.48 3.20 18.76
CA TRP A 695 20.17 3.65 18.31
C TRP A 695 20.10 5.17 18.18
N LYS A 696 20.80 5.90 19.06
CA LYS A 696 20.88 7.35 18.98
C LYS A 696 21.58 7.82 17.71
N GLU A 697 22.73 7.22 17.39
CA GLU A 697 23.49 7.49 16.17
C GLU A 697 22.66 7.15 14.92
N TYR A 698 22.03 5.97 14.90
CA TYR A 698 21.14 5.56 13.82
C TYR A 698 19.99 6.55 13.60
N MET A 699 19.28 6.93 14.66
CA MET A 699 18.17 7.87 14.56
C MET A 699 18.62 9.26 14.07
N GLN A 700 19.80 9.73 14.47
CA GLN A 700 20.38 10.97 13.95
C GLN A 700 20.64 10.89 12.45
N SER A 701 21.23 9.78 11.98
CA SER A 701 21.47 9.52 10.56
C SER A 701 20.16 9.40 9.75
N GLU A 702 19.16 8.71 10.30
CA GLU A 702 17.83 8.61 9.70
C GLU A 702 17.17 9.98 9.57
N ILE A 703 17.17 10.79 10.64
CA ILE A 703 16.61 12.15 10.61
C ILE A 703 17.33 13.01 9.56
N ALA A 704 18.66 12.95 9.49
CA ALA A 704 19.43 13.68 8.49
C ALA A 704 19.04 13.26 7.07
N HIS A 705 18.85 11.96 6.83
CA HIS A 705 18.39 11.45 5.53
C HIS A 705 16.99 11.94 5.16
N TYR A 706 16.04 11.94 6.09
CA TYR A 706 14.70 12.48 5.85
C TYR A 706 14.74 13.99 5.56
N GLN A 707 15.59 14.74 6.25
CA GLN A 707 15.67 16.19 6.06
C GLN A 707 16.37 16.58 4.76
N GLN A 708 17.43 15.87 4.38
CA GLN A 708 18.23 16.25 3.20
C GLN A 708 17.78 15.54 1.92
N GLY A 709 17.17 14.35 2.04
CA GLY A 709 16.76 13.52 0.91
C GLY A 709 17.88 12.67 0.32
N MET A 710 17.61 12.15 -0.87
CA MET A 710 18.58 11.37 -1.63
C MET A 710 19.64 12.30 -2.23
N PRO A 711 20.94 12.11 -1.93
CA PRO A 711 22.00 13.04 -2.31
C PRO A 711 22.15 13.32 -3.82
N ASN A 712 21.80 12.35 -4.68
CA ASN A 712 21.96 12.43 -6.14
C ASN A 712 20.68 12.78 -6.92
N LEU A 713 19.55 13.07 -6.24
CA LEU A 713 18.31 13.48 -6.90
C LEU A 713 18.15 15.00 -6.87
N ASP A 714 17.61 15.59 -7.95
CA ASP A 714 17.18 16.98 -7.92
C ASP A 714 16.15 17.16 -6.79
N PRO A 715 16.18 18.28 -6.05
CA PRO A 715 15.18 18.56 -5.02
C PRO A 715 13.72 18.38 -5.46
N GLU A 716 13.39 18.62 -6.72
CA GLU A 716 12.03 18.43 -7.26
C GLU A 716 11.64 16.95 -7.43
N ASP A 717 12.62 16.08 -7.66
CA ASP A 717 12.44 14.64 -7.86
C ASP A 717 12.46 13.85 -6.53
N GLN A 718 12.70 14.53 -5.41
CA GLN A 718 12.68 13.92 -4.09
C GLN A 718 11.29 13.34 -3.79
N ARG A 719 11.24 12.14 -3.19
CA ARG A 719 9.98 11.43 -2.88
C ARG A 719 9.14 12.13 -1.81
N LEU A 720 9.79 12.84 -0.89
CA LEU A 720 9.18 13.55 0.23
C LEU A 720 9.63 15.01 0.27
N MET A 721 8.98 15.83 1.11
CA MET A 721 9.38 17.22 1.31
C MET A 721 10.68 17.28 2.13
N THR A 722 11.80 17.54 1.45
CA THR A 722 13.12 17.72 2.06
C THR A 722 13.41 19.21 2.25
N ILE A 723 14.38 19.56 3.08
CA ILE A 723 14.83 20.94 3.28
C ILE A 723 15.29 21.56 1.95
N PRO A 724 16.13 20.93 1.11
CA PRO A 724 16.49 21.48 -0.19
C PRO A 724 15.27 21.74 -1.09
N ARG A 725 14.29 20.84 -1.09
CA ARG A 725 13.06 20.98 -1.86
C ARG A 725 12.21 22.15 -1.35
N ALA A 726 11.98 22.22 -0.04
CA ALA A 726 11.21 23.29 0.58
C ALA A 726 11.85 24.67 0.31
N LEU A 727 13.17 24.80 0.42
CA LEU A 727 13.88 26.04 0.10
C LEU A 727 13.71 26.46 -1.37
N LYS A 728 13.81 25.51 -2.31
CA LYS A 728 13.57 25.74 -3.74
C LYS A 728 12.12 26.18 -4.01
N GLU A 729 11.16 25.57 -3.33
CA GLU A 729 9.74 25.94 -3.44
C GLU A 729 9.45 27.33 -2.85
N ILE A 730 10.07 27.71 -1.73
CA ILE A 730 10.00 29.09 -1.19
C ILE A 730 10.50 30.09 -2.22
N ASP A 731 11.66 29.84 -2.82
CA ASP A 731 12.22 30.72 -3.86
C ASP A 731 11.28 30.86 -5.07
N LYS A 732 10.65 29.76 -5.51
CA LYS A 732 9.68 29.80 -6.62
C LYS A 732 8.45 30.65 -6.28
N ILE A 733 7.92 30.49 -5.06
CA ILE A 733 6.73 31.24 -4.60
C ILE A 733 7.06 32.74 -4.54
N LEU A 734 8.18 33.11 -3.89
CA LEU A 734 8.59 34.51 -3.75
C LEU A 734 8.94 35.18 -5.10
N LYS A 735 9.43 34.42 -6.08
CA LYS A 735 9.79 34.94 -7.41
C LYS A 735 8.66 34.84 -8.44
N ASN A 736 7.53 34.22 -8.08
CA ASN A 736 6.41 33.93 -8.99
C ASN A 736 6.82 33.15 -10.26
N GLU A 737 7.67 32.13 -10.10
CA GLU A 737 8.35 31.42 -11.22
C GLU A 737 7.72 30.08 -11.64
N ARG A 738 6.57 29.65 -11.07
CA ARG A 738 5.99 28.33 -11.39
C ARG A 738 5.52 28.21 -12.85
N ARG A 739 5.87 27.10 -13.50
CA ARG A 739 5.52 26.82 -14.90
C ARG A 739 4.24 26.00 -14.99
N GLY A 740 3.57 26.02 -16.16
CA GLY A 740 2.32 25.27 -16.40
C GLY A 740 2.41 23.74 -16.28
N THR A 741 3.60 23.16 -16.11
CA THR A 741 3.81 21.75 -15.78
C THR A 741 3.70 21.47 -14.28
N ASP A 742 4.02 22.44 -13.41
CA ASP A 742 3.83 22.36 -11.95
C ASP A 742 2.34 22.32 -11.57
N ARG A 743 1.47 22.79 -12.47
CA ARG A 743 0.00 22.74 -12.36
C ARG A 743 -0.60 21.34 -12.60
N ARG A 744 0.18 20.35 -13.08
CA ARG A 744 -0.34 19.03 -13.51
C ARG A 744 -0.18 17.92 -12.48
N ALA A 745 0.41 18.21 -11.33
CA ALA A 745 0.52 17.26 -10.22
C ALA A 745 -0.86 17.15 -9.52
N ASP A 746 -1.66 16.23 -10.03
CA ASP A 746 -3.03 15.89 -9.60
C ASP A 746 -4.12 16.93 -10.00
N PRO A 747 -4.95 16.65 -11.03
CA PRO A 747 -6.04 17.53 -11.46
C PRO A 747 -7.12 17.79 -10.39
N GLU A 748 -7.14 17.02 -9.29
CA GLU A 748 -7.97 17.31 -8.12
C GLU A 748 -7.40 18.46 -7.25
N PHE A 749 -6.13 18.83 -7.44
CA PHE A 749 -5.40 19.88 -6.74
C PHE A 749 -4.89 20.99 -7.70
N ASP A 750 -5.71 21.39 -8.68
CA ASP A 750 -5.48 22.55 -9.57
C ASP A 750 -5.35 23.90 -8.79
N GLU A 751 -5.31 23.87 -7.45
CA GLU A 751 -5.20 25.02 -6.54
C GLU A 751 -3.75 25.48 -6.27
N VAL A 752 -2.73 24.82 -6.83
CA VAL A 752 -1.32 25.20 -6.58
C VAL A 752 -1.01 26.64 -7.00
N GLY A 753 -1.64 27.17 -8.05
CA GLY A 753 -1.46 28.57 -8.47
C GLY A 753 -2.07 29.63 -7.53
N GLN A 754 -2.93 29.23 -6.58
CA GLN A 754 -3.57 30.16 -5.64
C GLN A 754 -2.61 30.62 -4.53
N PHE A 755 -1.64 29.77 -4.19
CA PHE A 755 -0.62 30.06 -3.17
C PHE A 755 0.37 31.11 -3.65
N ASP A 756 0.73 31.07 -4.94
CA ASP A 756 1.63 32.06 -5.54
C ASP A 756 0.96 33.46 -5.58
N GLU A 757 -0.34 33.53 -5.90
CA GLU A 757 -1.13 34.78 -5.87
C GLU A 757 -1.34 35.32 -4.45
N PHE A 758 -1.59 34.44 -3.46
CA PHE A 758 -1.77 34.83 -2.06
C PHE A 758 -0.46 35.32 -1.42
N ALA A 759 0.65 34.61 -1.67
CA ALA A 759 1.96 34.97 -1.14
C ALA A 759 2.49 36.27 -1.74
N ALA A 760 2.36 36.47 -3.07
CA ALA A 760 2.77 37.70 -3.74
C ALA A 760 1.83 38.90 -3.43
N GLY A 761 0.66 38.64 -2.84
CA GLY A 761 -0.36 39.65 -2.55
C GLY A 761 -0.40 40.13 -1.10
N THR A 762 0.36 39.53 -0.17
CA THR A 762 0.27 39.84 1.27
C THR A 762 1.62 39.81 2.01
N ASP A 763 1.99 40.94 2.65
CA ASP A 763 3.24 41.07 3.44
C ASP A 763 3.38 39.99 4.53
N ASP A 764 2.25 39.57 5.14
CA ASP A 764 2.22 38.54 6.18
C ASP A 764 2.66 37.16 5.65
N ALA A 765 2.31 36.82 4.40
CA ALA A 765 2.69 35.56 3.79
C ALA A 765 4.17 35.53 3.40
N GLU A 766 4.72 36.65 2.90
CA GLU A 766 6.15 36.77 2.63
C GLU A 766 6.98 36.62 3.91
N GLN A 767 6.59 37.31 4.98
CA GLN A 767 7.27 37.23 6.28
C GLN A 767 7.27 35.79 6.83
N MET A 768 6.16 35.06 6.70
CA MET A 768 6.07 33.66 7.11
C MET A 768 7.01 32.74 6.32
N LEU A 769 7.17 32.98 5.02
CA LEU A 769 8.10 32.23 4.17
C LEU A 769 9.57 32.52 4.54
N VAL A 770 9.89 33.76 4.94
CA VAL A 770 11.21 34.11 5.48
C VAL A 770 11.48 33.39 6.80
N GLU A 771 10.52 33.40 7.72
CA GLU A 771 10.64 32.69 9.01
C GLU A 771 10.77 31.17 8.82
N LEU A 772 10.03 30.59 7.89
CA LEU A 772 10.17 29.17 7.51
C LEU A 772 11.57 28.88 6.98
N ARG A 773 12.09 29.74 6.08
CA ARG A 773 13.45 29.58 5.53
C ARG A 773 14.50 29.57 6.64
N ASP A 774 14.43 30.50 7.59
CA ASP A 774 15.39 30.58 8.70
C ASP A 774 15.30 29.33 9.59
N TRP A 775 14.07 28.88 9.91
CA TRP A 775 13.86 27.66 10.68
C TRP A 775 14.41 26.41 9.97
N LEU A 776 14.19 26.28 8.66
CA LEU A 776 14.72 25.17 7.86
C LEU A 776 16.26 25.16 7.86
N GLN A 777 16.89 26.33 7.76
CA GLN A 777 18.35 26.46 7.79
C GLN A 777 18.95 26.10 9.16
N GLU A 778 18.30 26.48 10.26
CA GLU A 778 18.72 26.07 11.61
C GLU A 778 18.56 24.56 11.81
N ARG A 779 17.47 23.98 11.30
CA ARG A 779 17.21 22.55 11.38
C ARG A 779 18.24 21.71 10.61
N ALA A 780 18.64 22.17 9.42
CA ALA A 780 19.71 21.56 8.64
C ALA A 780 21.06 21.53 9.38
N LYS A 781 21.33 22.52 10.25
CA LYS A 781 22.54 22.53 11.11
C LYS A 781 22.44 21.56 12.27
N LYS A 782 21.24 21.35 12.82
CA LYS A 782 20.98 20.42 13.93
C LYS A 782 21.23 18.96 13.53
N PHE A 783 20.91 18.59 12.29
CA PHE A 783 21.07 17.23 11.77
C PHE A 783 21.85 17.21 10.44
N PRO A 784 23.18 17.37 10.48
CA PRO A 784 23.99 17.31 9.27
C PRO A 784 24.03 15.89 8.71
N PHE A 785 23.91 15.76 7.38
CA PHE A 785 24.07 14.46 6.71
C PHE A 785 25.56 14.19 6.44
N SER A 786 26.30 13.86 7.50
CA SER A 786 27.75 13.60 7.46
C SER A 786 28.07 12.37 6.61
N ASP A 787 29.35 12.17 6.29
CA ASP A 787 29.80 11.02 5.51
C ASP A 787 29.49 9.70 6.25
N GLU A 788 29.63 9.67 7.57
CA GLU A 788 29.26 8.52 8.40
C GLU A 788 27.75 8.27 8.37
N ALA A 789 26.94 9.33 8.44
CA ALA A 789 25.49 9.22 8.36
C ALA A 789 25.04 8.72 6.97
N LYS A 790 25.69 9.17 5.90
CA LYS A 790 25.46 8.66 4.54
C LYS A 790 25.75 7.17 4.46
N VAL A 791 26.92 6.73 4.95
CA VAL A 791 27.28 5.31 4.97
C VAL A 791 26.24 4.50 5.75
N GLN A 792 25.83 4.99 6.92
CA GLN A 792 24.82 4.33 7.74
C GLN A 792 23.43 4.26 7.08
N MET A 793 23.11 5.18 6.17
CA MET A 793 21.85 5.18 5.42
C MET A 793 21.98 4.50 4.05
N GLY A 794 23.08 3.77 3.83
CA GLY A 794 23.33 3.03 2.60
C GLY A 794 23.68 3.94 1.42
N TRP A 795 24.37 5.05 1.66
CA TRP A 795 24.87 5.98 0.62
C TRP A 795 26.38 6.12 0.68
N ASP A 796 27.04 6.01 -0.47
CA ASP A 796 28.47 6.23 -0.57
C ASP A 796 28.74 7.74 -0.44
N PRO A 797 29.55 8.18 0.53
CA PRO A 797 29.79 9.60 0.78
C PRO A 797 30.55 10.30 -0.35
N LYS A 798 31.32 9.57 -1.16
CA LYS A 798 32.10 10.11 -2.28
C LYS A 798 31.26 10.27 -3.53
N THR A 799 30.41 9.29 -3.81
CA THR A 799 29.69 9.18 -5.08
C THR A 799 28.23 9.60 -4.95
N ASN A 800 27.74 9.66 -3.72
CA ASN A 800 26.35 9.97 -3.35
C ASN A 800 25.32 9.00 -3.95
N PHE A 801 25.78 7.86 -4.49
CA PHE A 801 24.93 6.77 -4.95
C PHE A 801 24.68 5.76 -3.82
N PRO A 802 23.63 4.94 -3.91
CA PRO A 802 23.41 3.89 -2.92
C PRO A 802 24.62 2.95 -2.85
N ILE A 803 25.04 2.59 -1.63
CA ILE A 803 26.07 1.58 -1.41
C ILE A 803 25.50 0.25 -1.91
N GLU A 804 26.29 -0.42 -2.74
CA GLU A 804 25.95 -1.70 -3.35
C GLU A 804 26.05 -2.82 -2.31
N TYR A 805 25.08 -3.74 -2.32
CA TYR A 805 25.04 -4.87 -1.40
C TYR A 805 26.09 -5.91 -1.79
N ILE A 806 26.83 -6.40 -0.78
CA ILE A 806 27.81 -7.46 -0.94
C ILE A 806 27.21 -8.71 -0.27
N GLU A 807 26.71 -9.65 -1.07
CA GLU A 807 26.09 -10.88 -0.56
C GLU A 807 27.11 -11.86 0.03
N HIS A 808 28.29 -11.94 -0.62
CA HIS A 808 29.38 -12.83 -0.21
C HIS A 808 30.72 -12.10 -0.36
N GLU A 809 31.45 -12.01 0.75
CA GLU A 809 32.85 -11.57 0.80
C GLU A 809 33.71 -12.76 1.23
N VAL A 810 34.78 -13.04 0.50
CA VAL A 810 35.73 -14.12 0.82
C VAL A 810 37.13 -13.55 1.02
N ASP A 811 37.85 -14.01 2.05
CA ASP A 811 39.24 -13.63 2.22
C ASP A 811 40.08 -14.25 1.10
N ALA A 812 40.82 -13.40 0.38
CA ALA A 812 41.73 -13.81 -0.69
C ALA A 812 42.79 -14.82 -0.21
N LYS A 813 43.13 -14.83 1.09
CA LYS A 813 44.10 -15.78 1.67
C LYS A 813 43.56 -17.20 1.81
N ASP A 814 42.25 -17.35 1.96
CA ASP A 814 41.58 -18.64 2.19
C ASP A 814 40.76 -19.09 0.99
N THR A 815 41.12 -18.62 -0.21
CA THR A 815 40.39 -18.88 -1.45
C THR A 815 41.24 -19.62 -2.48
N ILE A 816 40.66 -20.60 -3.16
CA ILE A 816 41.22 -21.30 -4.32
C ILE A 816 40.44 -20.86 -5.55
N VAL A 817 41.13 -20.25 -6.52
CA VAL A 817 40.51 -19.81 -7.79
C VAL A 817 40.84 -20.80 -8.89
N ILE A 818 39.82 -21.32 -9.58
CA ILE A 818 39.96 -22.22 -10.73
C ILE A 818 39.28 -21.61 -11.95
N ASP A 819 40.00 -21.54 -13.08
CA ASP A 819 39.41 -21.14 -14.36
C ASP A 819 38.60 -22.32 -14.95
N VAL A 820 37.34 -22.07 -15.26
CA VAL A 820 36.38 -23.06 -15.77
C VAL A 820 35.70 -22.47 -17.01
N PRO A 821 35.37 -23.28 -18.04
CA PRO A 821 34.61 -22.78 -19.18
C PRO A 821 33.32 -22.07 -18.74
N ASP A 822 33.07 -20.90 -19.30
CA ASP A 822 32.02 -19.98 -18.87
C ASP A 822 30.62 -20.61 -18.95
N ARG A 823 30.32 -21.35 -20.03
CA ARG A 823 29.02 -22.03 -20.19
C ARG A 823 28.81 -23.15 -19.16
N HIS A 824 29.88 -23.65 -18.55
CA HIS A 824 29.81 -24.63 -17.45
C HIS A 824 29.44 -23.98 -16.10
N LEU A 825 29.68 -22.67 -15.94
CA LEU A 825 29.29 -21.89 -14.76
C LEU A 825 27.86 -21.37 -14.88
N GLU A 826 27.44 -21.01 -16.09
CA GLU A 826 26.07 -20.54 -16.37
C GLU A 826 25.05 -21.67 -16.27
N GLU A 827 25.40 -22.87 -16.77
CA GLU A 827 24.50 -24.02 -16.76
C GLU A 827 25.24 -25.28 -16.26
N PRO A 828 25.40 -25.45 -14.93
CA PRO A 828 26.00 -26.65 -14.36
C PRO A 828 25.30 -27.94 -14.83
N LEU A 829 26.06 -29.03 -14.84
CA LEU A 829 25.51 -30.34 -15.17
C LEU A 829 24.61 -30.82 -14.03
N SER A 830 23.64 -31.67 -14.37
CA SER A 830 22.70 -32.25 -13.41
C SER A 830 22.43 -33.70 -13.79
N ASP A 831 22.56 -34.61 -12.82
CA ASP A 831 22.24 -36.02 -13.00
C ASP A 831 21.87 -36.62 -11.62
N PRO A 832 20.72 -37.33 -11.48
CA PRO A 832 20.27 -37.87 -10.21
C PRO A 832 21.24 -38.85 -9.53
N GLU A 833 22.12 -39.51 -10.29
CA GLU A 833 23.09 -40.48 -9.76
C GLU A 833 24.45 -39.84 -9.44
N VAL A 834 24.68 -38.60 -9.89
CA VAL A 834 25.93 -37.87 -9.67
C VAL A 834 25.73 -36.75 -8.63
N ALA A 835 24.92 -35.75 -8.96
CA ALA A 835 24.53 -34.64 -8.10
C ALA A 835 23.48 -33.76 -8.80
N ASP A 836 22.68 -33.04 -8.02
CA ASP A 836 21.69 -32.08 -8.53
C ASP A 836 22.34 -30.97 -9.36
N ARG A 837 23.54 -30.51 -8.97
CA ARG A 837 24.38 -29.55 -9.70
C ARG A 837 25.86 -29.90 -9.54
N PHE A 838 26.58 -30.05 -10.64
CA PHE A 838 28.02 -30.28 -10.61
C PHE A 838 28.72 -29.80 -11.87
N LEU A 839 30.05 -29.71 -11.79
CA LEU A 839 30.93 -29.35 -12.91
C LEU A 839 31.97 -30.45 -13.13
N LEU A 840 32.30 -30.73 -14.40
CA LEU A 840 33.41 -31.60 -14.76
C LEU A 840 34.62 -30.75 -15.09
N MET A 841 35.68 -30.86 -14.28
CA MET A 841 36.89 -30.04 -14.45
C MET A 841 38.15 -30.77 -14.01
N TYR A 842 39.32 -30.22 -14.36
CA TYR A 842 40.58 -30.64 -13.73
C TYR A 842 40.81 -29.87 -12.44
N GLY A 843 41.26 -30.58 -11.41
CA GLY A 843 41.77 -29.94 -10.20
C GLY A 843 43.03 -29.11 -10.50
N PRO A 844 43.36 -28.11 -9.66
CA PRO A 844 44.55 -27.29 -9.86
C PRO A 844 45.80 -28.16 -9.79
N LYS A 845 46.79 -27.88 -10.64
CA LYS A 845 48.01 -28.69 -10.70
C LYS A 845 48.77 -28.66 -9.37
N GLY A 846 48.94 -29.83 -8.75
CA GLY A 846 49.65 -29.96 -7.47
C GLY A 846 48.83 -29.62 -6.22
N VAL A 847 47.52 -29.40 -6.37
CA VAL A 847 46.59 -29.14 -5.27
C VAL A 847 45.60 -30.30 -5.15
N ASP A 848 45.50 -30.86 -3.94
CA ASP A 848 44.45 -31.83 -3.61
C ASP A 848 43.22 -31.05 -3.15
N LEU A 849 42.31 -30.79 -4.10
CA LEU A 849 41.17 -29.90 -3.89
C LEU A 849 40.27 -30.37 -2.75
N ALA A 850 40.00 -31.68 -2.64
CA ALA A 850 39.17 -32.25 -1.58
C ALA A 850 39.77 -31.97 -0.19
N LYS A 851 41.09 -32.10 -0.07
CA LYS A 851 41.80 -31.85 1.20
C LYS A 851 41.77 -30.38 1.60
N GLU A 852 41.94 -29.45 0.65
CA GLU A 852 41.93 -28.03 0.95
C GLU A 852 40.54 -27.50 1.32
N LEU A 853 39.48 -28.01 0.69
CA LEU A 853 38.10 -27.70 1.07
C LEU A 853 37.77 -28.24 2.47
N ALA A 854 38.22 -29.46 2.78
CA ALA A 854 38.10 -30.01 4.14
C ALA A 854 38.88 -29.21 5.20
N ALA A 855 39.88 -28.42 4.79
CA ALA A 855 40.62 -27.50 5.66
C ALA A 855 39.93 -26.12 5.83
N GLY A 856 38.76 -25.92 5.23
CA GLY A 856 37.94 -24.71 5.36
C GLY A 856 38.21 -23.63 4.32
N LYS A 857 38.99 -23.90 3.27
CA LYS A 857 39.18 -22.95 2.17
C LYS A 857 37.94 -22.85 1.28
N HIS A 858 37.71 -21.67 0.72
CA HIS A 858 36.65 -21.42 -0.25
C HIS A 858 37.09 -21.78 -1.68
N LEU A 859 36.17 -22.35 -2.46
CA LEU A 859 36.38 -22.56 -3.89
C LEU A 859 35.68 -21.45 -4.68
N VAL A 860 36.45 -20.70 -5.44
CA VAL A 860 35.95 -19.72 -6.40
C VAL A 860 36.23 -20.22 -7.81
N LEU A 861 35.18 -20.30 -8.61
CA LEU A 861 35.26 -20.68 -10.01
C LEU A 861 35.17 -19.41 -10.86
N ARG A 862 36.12 -19.25 -11.78
CA ARG A 862 36.20 -18.07 -12.64
C ARG A 862 35.98 -18.48 -14.10
N GLY A 863 35.08 -17.78 -14.78
CA GLY A 863 34.87 -17.93 -16.22
C GLY A 863 36.17 -17.68 -16.97
N ALA A 864 36.61 -18.67 -17.74
CA ALA A 864 37.91 -18.64 -18.37
C ALA A 864 37.99 -17.56 -19.47
N GLU A 865 36.89 -17.18 -20.10
CA GLU A 865 36.86 -16.12 -21.11
C GLU A 865 36.35 -14.79 -20.54
N THR A 866 35.24 -14.78 -19.79
CA THR A 866 34.63 -13.54 -19.26
C THR A 866 35.31 -12.99 -18.02
N GLY A 867 35.93 -13.86 -17.20
CA GLY A 867 36.43 -13.50 -15.87
C GLY A 867 35.34 -13.44 -14.78
N LYS A 868 34.08 -13.81 -15.08
CA LYS A 868 33.00 -13.86 -14.08
C LYS A 868 33.36 -14.83 -12.95
N MET A 869 33.38 -14.38 -11.69
CA MET A 869 33.74 -15.20 -10.54
C MET A 869 32.53 -15.64 -9.71
N TYR A 870 32.45 -16.92 -9.38
CA TYR A 870 31.39 -17.51 -8.57
C TYR A 870 31.98 -18.25 -7.38
N LEU A 871 31.43 -18.03 -6.19
CA LEU A 871 31.63 -18.89 -5.04
C LEU A 871 30.89 -20.21 -5.27
N ALA A 872 31.62 -21.32 -5.24
CA ALA A 872 31.04 -22.67 -5.25
C ALA A 872 30.62 -23.06 -3.82
N ALA A 873 29.42 -22.63 -3.43
CA ALA A 873 28.88 -22.88 -2.09
C ALA A 873 28.62 -24.37 -1.86
N GLY A 874 29.07 -24.88 -0.70
CA GLY A 874 28.92 -26.29 -0.34
C GLY A 874 29.66 -27.25 -1.27
N ALA A 875 30.76 -26.80 -1.90
CA ALA A 875 31.50 -27.62 -2.86
C ALA A 875 32.00 -28.94 -2.26
N ASP A 876 31.67 -30.06 -2.93
CA ASP A 876 32.20 -31.39 -2.64
C ASP A 876 32.85 -31.98 -3.90
N VAL A 877 33.96 -32.70 -3.72
CA VAL A 877 34.83 -33.14 -4.81
C VAL A 877 34.86 -34.65 -4.86
N SER A 878 34.49 -35.19 -6.02
CA SER A 878 34.53 -36.62 -6.31
C SER A 878 35.24 -36.90 -7.64
N ASN A 879 35.51 -38.18 -7.92
CA ASN A 879 36.01 -38.58 -9.23
C ASN A 879 34.91 -38.43 -10.28
N ALA A 880 35.27 -37.99 -11.49
CA ALA A 880 34.31 -37.88 -12.57
C ALA A 880 33.66 -39.25 -12.90
N PRO A 881 32.34 -39.26 -13.21
CA PRO A 881 31.63 -40.49 -13.54
C PRO A 881 32.19 -41.16 -14.81
N PRO A 882 32.08 -42.49 -14.99
CA PRO A 882 32.58 -43.16 -16.18
C PRO A 882 31.83 -42.70 -17.44
N LYS A 883 32.55 -42.26 -18.49
CA LYS A 883 31.93 -41.75 -19.73
C LYS A 883 31.00 -42.76 -20.41
N GLY A 884 31.29 -44.07 -20.28
CA GLY A 884 30.47 -45.13 -20.86
C GLY A 884 29.06 -45.22 -20.27
N ASP A 885 28.94 -44.93 -18.98
CA ASP A 885 27.68 -45.06 -18.23
C ASP A 885 26.86 -43.75 -18.26
N PHE A 886 27.51 -42.61 -18.49
CA PHE A 886 26.89 -41.28 -18.51
C PHE A 886 27.09 -40.51 -19.84
N PRO A 887 26.74 -41.09 -21.00
CA PRO A 887 27.05 -40.50 -22.30
C PRO A 887 26.39 -39.13 -22.55
N GLU A 888 25.21 -38.88 -21.97
CA GLU A 888 24.47 -37.62 -22.10
C GLU A 888 25.13 -36.48 -21.31
N VAL A 889 25.59 -36.76 -20.08
CA VAL A 889 26.36 -35.82 -19.24
C VAL A 889 27.61 -35.35 -20.00
N TYR A 890 28.37 -36.29 -20.57
CA TYR A 890 29.57 -35.98 -21.32
C TYR A 890 29.30 -35.26 -22.63
N ARG A 891 28.19 -35.55 -23.32
CA ARG A 891 27.81 -34.83 -24.54
C ARG A 891 27.45 -33.38 -24.23
N LYS A 892 26.71 -33.14 -23.15
CA LYS A 892 26.39 -31.79 -22.68
C LYS A 892 27.65 -31.02 -22.27
N ALA A 893 28.53 -31.66 -21.49
CA ALA A 893 29.80 -31.09 -21.10
C ALA A 893 30.71 -30.77 -22.30
N GLU A 894 30.78 -31.66 -23.30
CA GLU A 894 31.53 -31.42 -24.55
C GLU A 894 30.99 -30.20 -25.31
N SER A 895 29.66 -30.05 -25.40
CA SER A 895 29.03 -28.87 -26.01
C SER A 895 29.38 -27.60 -25.25
N GLN A 896 29.20 -27.57 -23.93
CA GLN A 896 29.47 -26.39 -23.11
C GLN A 896 30.95 -25.98 -23.15
N TYR A 897 31.87 -26.94 -23.14
CA TYR A 897 33.29 -26.65 -23.36
C TYR A 897 33.54 -26.04 -24.73
N HIS A 898 33.00 -26.66 -25.79
CA HIS A 898 33.17 -26.19 -27.16
C HIS A 898 32.63 -24.78 -27.36
N ASP A 899 31.46 -24.47 -26.78
CA ASP A 899 30.79 -23.18 -26.89
C ASP A 899 31.54 -22.07 -26.15
N SER A 900 32.35 -22.42 -25.15
CA SER A 900 33.32 -21.52 -24.50
C SER A 900 34.69 -21.48 -25.20
N GLY A 901 34.89 -22.18 -26.33
CA GLY A 901 36.16 -22.24 -27.05
C GLY A 901 37.18 -23.23 -26.48
N TYR A 902 36.77 -24.11 -25.58
CA TYR A 902 37.61 -25.12 -24.94
C TYR A 902 37.27 -26.54 -25.44
N VAL A 903 38.17 -27.49 -25.16
CA VAL A 903 37.93 -28.91 -25.41
C VAL A 903 37.76 -29.59 -24.06
N LEU A 904 36.69 -30.37 -23.90
CA LEU A 904 36.48 -31.15 -22.68
C LEU A 904 37.71 -32.06 -22.43
N PRO A 905 38.32 -31.97 -21.24
CA PRO A 905 39.28 -32.94 -20.75
C PRO A 905 38.98 -34.40 -21.08
N ARG A 906 40.01 -35.16 -21.46
CA ARG A 906 39.86 -36.63 -21.56
C ARG A 906 39.73 -37.22 -20.17
N ASN A 907 38.69 -38.03 -19.94
CA ASN A 907 38.55 -38.79 -18.70
C ASN A 907 39.62 -39.89 -18.62
N ASN A 908 40.77 -39.56 -18.01
CA ASN A 908 41.94 -40.41 -17.81
C ASN A 908 42.24 -40.68 -16.33
N GLY A 909 41.25 -40.48 -15.45
CA GLY A 909 41.38 -40.70 -14.00
C GLY A 909 41.81 -39.48 -13.17
N SER A 910 42.10 -38.33 -13.79
CA SER A 910 42.43 -37.08 -13.07
C SER A 910 41.34 -36.00 -13.17
N MET A 911 40.20 -36.32 -13.79
CA MET A 911 39.08 -35.41 -13.92
C MET A 911 38.16 -35.53 -12.71
N LEU A 912 37.72 -34.40 -12.18
CA LEU A 912 36.90 -34.30 -10.98
C LEU A 912 35.46 -33.93 -11.35
N ALA A 913 34.51 -34.46 -10.58
CA ALA A 913 33.15 -33.94 -10.51
C ALA A 913 33.05 -33.12 -9.22
N VAL A 914 32.84 -31.81 -9.38
CA VAL A 914 32.67 -30.87 -8.27
C VAL A 914 31.18 -30.62 -8.10
N ALA A 915 30.56 -31.26 -7.12
CA ALA A 915 29.18 -31.03 -6.74
C ALA A 915 29.09 -29.70 -5.95
N VAL A 916 28.03 -28.93 -6.21
CA VAL A 916 27.83 -27.62 -5.56
C VAL A 916 26.37 -27.46 -5.17
N GLU A 917 26.09 -26.82 -4.04
CA GLU A 917 24.73 -26.44 -3.67
C GLU A 917 24.27 -25.26 -4.55
N GLN A 918 25.16 -24.27 -4.69
CA GLN A 918 24.92 -23.06 -5.45
C GLN A 918 26.23 -22.49 -6.03
N LEU A 919 26.13 -21.91 -7.23
CA LEU A 919 27.15 -20.99 -7.75
C LEU A 919 26.67 -19.57 -7.48
N ALA A 920 27.19 -18.95 -6.44
CA ALA A 920 26.82 -17.59 -6.05
C ALA A 920 27.83 -16.60 -6.65
N PRO A 921 27.41 -15.61 -7.47
CA PRO A 921 28.32 -14.60 -7.97
C PRO A 921 29.09 -13.92 -6.83
N LEU A 922 30.40 -13.78 -6.98
CA LEU A 922 31.26 -13.25 -5.94
C LEU A 922 31.37 -11.73 -6.07
N ALA A 923 30.84 -10.99 -5.10
CA ALA A 923 30.85 -9.53 -5.11
C ALA A 923 32.25 -8.94 -4.84
N ASN A 924 32.48 -7.71 -5.30
CA ASN A 924 33.68 -6.92 -5.01
C ASN A 924 35.01 -7.60 -5.41
N THR A 925 35.01 -8.33 -6.55
CA THR A 925 36.23 -8.98 -7.10
C THR A 925 37.37 -8.00 -7.37
N ARG A 926 37.07 -6.69 -7.47
CA ARG A 926 38.03 -5.58 -7.47
C ARG A 926 37.35 -4.24 -7.14
N ASP A 927 38.14 -3.26 -6.72
CA ASP A 927 37.69 -1.86 -6.58
C ASP A 927 37.28 -1.28 -7.94
N ILE A 928 36.09 -0.69 -8.00
CA ILE A 928 35.56 0.02 -9.18
C ILE A 928 35.73 1.53 -8.98
N ASP A 929 36.22 2.24 -10.00
CA ASP A 929 36.29 3.69 -9.95
C ASP A 929 34.90 4.30 -10.21
N ALA A 930 34.24 4.71 -9.14
CA ALA A 930 32.90 5.27 -9.21
C ALA A 930 32.82 6.66 -9.88
N LYS A 931 33.94 7.26 -10.32
CA LYS A 931 33.92 8.44 -11.20
C LYS A 931 33.67 8.07 -12.67
N MET A 932 33.71 6.78 -13.02
CA MET A 932 33.39 6.32 -14.36
C MET A 932 31.88 6.36 -14.61
N GLN A 933 31.48 6.75 -15.83
CA GLN A 933 30.08 6.73 -16.23
C GLN A 933 29.56 5.29 -16.44
N SER A 934 28.30 5.02 -16.15
CA SER A 934 27.66 3.73 -16.43
C SER A 934 27.04 3.66 -17.83
N VAL A 935 27.20 2.54 -18.52
CA VAL A 935 26.58 2.26 -19.82
C VAL A 935 25.94 0.87 -19.80
N LYS A 936 24.62 0.80 -19.87
CA LYS A 936 23.89 -0.48 -19.92
C LYS A 936 23.99 -1.14 -21.28
N VAL A 937 24.31 -2.43 -21.32
CA VAL A 937 24.42 -3.22 -22.55
C VAL A 937 23.23 -4.15 -22.63
N GLY A 938 22.29 -3.83 -23.53
CA GLY A 938 20.94 -4.42 -23.57
C GLY A 938 20.85 -5.90 -23.95
N LYS A 939 21.97 -6.56 -24.26
CA LYS A 939 22.03 -8.00 -24.58
C LYS A 939 23.27 -8.60 -23.96
N ALA A 940 23.10 -9.75 -23.30
CA ALA A 940 24.21 -10.50 -22.72
C ALA A 940 25.27 -10.86 -23.78
N GLU A 941 24.87 -11.22 -25.00
CA GLU A 941 25.85 -11.57 -26.05
C GLU A 941 26.66 -10.36 -26.52
N ASP A 942 26.07 -9.17 -26.54
CA ASP A 942 26.79 -7.93 -26.89
C ASP A 942 27.77 -7.54 -25.78
N PHE A 943 27.40 -7.79 -24.51
CA PHE A 943 28.27 -7.62 -23.35
C PHE A 943 29.44 -8.62 -23.38
N GLU A 944 29.14 -9.89 -23.58
CA GLU A 944 30.15 -10.95 -23.73
C GLU A 944 31.08 -10.68 -24.91
N ALA A 945 30.57 -10.22 -26.06
CA ALA A 945 31.38 -9.90 -27.25
C ALA A 945 32.40 -8.77 -27.02
N MET A 946 32.18 -7.90 -26.03
CA MET A 946 33.14 -6.86 -25.63
C MET A 946 34.36 -7.44 -24.91
N VAL A 947 34.20 -8.58 -24.25
CA VAL A 947 35.21 -9.23 -23.41
C VAL A 947 35.83 -10.44 -24.11
N SER A 948 35.00 -11.32 -24.67
CA SER A 948 35.42 -12.50 -25.45
C SER A 948 34.66 -12.59 -26.78
N PRO A 949 35.38 -12.57 -27.92
CA PRO A 949 34.74 -12.74 -29.22
C PRO A 949 34.09 -14.12 -29.37
N THR A 950 34.65 -15.16 -28.76
CA THR A 950 34.14 -16.53 -28.84
C THR A 950 32.74 -16.67 -28.25
N LEU A 951 32.54 -16.14 -27.04
CA LEU A 951 31.25 -16.21 -26.35
C LEU A 951 30.18 -15.33 -27.00
N GLY A 952 30.57 -14.16 -27.49
CA GLY A 952 29.70 -13.29 -28.29
C GLY A 952 29.44 -13.78 -29.72
N TYR A 953 29.92 -14.97 -30.10
CA TYR A 953 29.82 -15.55 -31.45
C TYR A 953 30.35 -14.63 -32.56
N THR A 954 31.40 -13.85 -32.26
CA THR A 954 32.06 -12.93 -33.19
C THR A 954 33.47 -13.39 -33.54
N SER A 955 33.99 -12.95 -34.70
CA SER A 955 35.34 -13.31 -35.15
C SER A 955 36.46 -12.46 -34.55
N LYS A 956 36.13 -11.31 -33.96
CA LYS A 956 37.07 -10.33 -33.39
C LYS A 956 36.42 -9.61 -32.21
N PRO A 957 37.20 -9.19 -31.20
CA PRO A 957 36.66 -8.46 -30.06
C PRO A 957 35.89 -7.21 -30.48
N GLN A 958 34.72 -7.03 -29.91
CA GLN A 958 33.86 -5.89 -30.22
C GLN A 958 34.48 -4.60 -29.67
N THR A 959 34.62 -3.60 -30.52
CA THR A 959 35.19 -2.28 -30.17
C THR A 959 34.21 -1.14 -30.44
N GLY A 960 32.94 -1.47 -30.59
CA GLY A 960 31.87 -0.50 -30.61
C GLY A 960 30.54 -1.12 -30.20
N LEU A 961 29.64 -0.28 -29.71
CA LEU A 961 28.27 -0.65 -29.35
C LEU A 961 27.28 0.18 -30.17
N ILE A 962 26.15 -0.42 -30.52
CA ILE A 962 24.99 0.29 -31.06
C ILE A 962 23.89 0.21 -30.02
N MET A 963 23.44 1.38 -29.56
CA MET A 963 22.38 1.47 -28.57
C MET A 963 21.23 2.32 -29.10
N ARG A 964 20.03 2.07 -28.60
CA ARG A 964 18.89 2.96 -28.81
C ARG A 964 19.08 4.24 -28.00
N LYS A 965 18.75 5.40 -28.57
CA LYS A 965 18.73 6.66 -27.82
C LYS A 965 17.44 6.74 -26.98
N TYR A 966 17.59 6.72 -25.66
CA TYR A 966 16.54 7.06 -24.70
C TYR A 966 16.83 8.45 -24.10
N GLU A 967 16.81 8.60 -22.77
CA GLU A 967 17.10 9.84 -22.03
C GLU A 967 18.59 10.02 -21.70
N PHE A 968 19.41 8.97 -21.87
CA PHE A 968 20.84 8.98 -21.56
C PHE A 968 21.70 8.88 -22.83
N VAL A 969 22.72 9.74 -22.93
CA VAL A 969 23.76 9.69 -23.96
C VAL A 969 25.12 9.67 -23.25
N PRO A 970 25.92 8.61 -23.41
CA PRO A 970 27.23 8.54 -22.76
C PRO A 970 28.20 9.60 -23.31
N ALA A 971 29.14 10.01 -22.46
CA ALA A 971 30.22 10.93 -22.78
C ALA A 971 31.50 10.18 -23.19
N VAL A 972 32.42 10.90 -23.85
CA VAL A 972 33.78 10.39 -24.13
C VAL A 972 34.57 10.32 -22.83
N GLY A 973 35.25 9.20 -22.57
CA GLY A 973 36.04 8.98 -21.37
C GLY A 973 35.88 7.59 -20.75
N PRO A 974 36.42 7.37 -19.54
CA PRO A 974 36.26 6.13 -18.79
C PRO A 974 34.78 5.79 -18.57
N ALA A 975 34.44 4.50 -18.69
CA ALA A 975 33.08 4.00 -18.52
C ALA A 975 33.08 2.57 -17.96
N ARG A 976 32.07 2.27 -17.15
CA ARG A 976 31.68 0.91 -16.76
C ARG A 976 30.51 0.46 -17.63
N PHE A 977 30.67 -0.68 -18.29
CA PHE A 977 29.63 -1.31 -19.09
C PHE A 977 28.95 -2.37 -18.24
N GLN A 978 27.62 -2.36 -18.20
CA GLN A 978 26.81 -3.18 -17.30
C GLN A 978 25.96 -4.16 -18.11
N GLU A 979 26.00 -5.44 -17.75
CA GLU A 979 25.22 -6.50 -18.38
C GLU A 979 23.75 -6.42 -17.90
N THR A 980 22.82 -6.45 -18.85
CA THR A 980 21.39 -6.54 -18.56
C THR A 980 20.80 -7.79 -19.19
N ASP A 981 19.67 -8.25 -18.66
CA ASP A 981 18.82 -9.22 -19.33
C ASP A 981 18.08 -8.59 -20.53
N GLY A 982 17.32 -9.43 -21.25
CA GLY A 982 16.54 -9.01 -22.42
C GLY A 982 15.44 -7.98 -22.12
N ASP A 983 15.08 -7.77 -20.86
CA ASP A 983 14.08 -6.79 -20.39
C ASP A 983 14.75 -5.52 -19.82
N GLY A 984 16.09 -5.46 -19.81
CA GLY A 984 16.88 -4.31 -19.35
C GLY A 984 17.13 -4.28 -17.84
N VAL A 985 16.89 -5.39 -17.13
CA VAL A 985 17.21 -5.55 -15.71
C VAL A 985 18.67 -5.92 -15.57
N GLU A 986 19.40 -5.22 -14.70
CA GLU A 986 20.81 -5.47 -14.45
C GLU A 986 20.99 -6.78 -13.67
N ASN A 987 21.93 -7.61 -14.11
CA ASN A 987 22.26 -8.85 -13.42
C ASN A 987 23.48 -8.74 -12.50
N GLY A 988 24.10 -7.55 -12.44
CA GLY A 988 25.23 -7.21 -11.59
C GLY A 988 26.62 -7.36 -12.21
N TRP A 989 26.78 -7.94 -13.41
CA TRP A 989 28.09 -8.02 -14.05
C TRP A 989 28.48 -6.71 -14.75
N GLU A 990 29.69 -6.22 -14.49
CA GLU A 990 30.22 -5.04 -15.16
C GLU A 990 31.71 -5.12 -15.51
N VAL A 991 32.10 -4.36 -16.55
CA VAL A 991 33.48 -4.28 -17.03
C VAL A 991 33.90 -2.84 -17.32
N GLU A 992 35.18 -2.52 -17.11
CA GLU A 992 35.70 -1.16 -17.35
C GLU A 992 36.33 -1.01 -18.73
N GLY A 993 35.99 0.09 -19.40
CA GLY A 993 36.58 0.49 -20.66
C GLY A 993 36.72 2.00 -20.81
N GLU A 994 37.13 2.43 -22.00
CA GLU A 994 37.28 3.85 -22.33
C GLU A 994 36.55 4.12 -23.66
N ILE A 995 35.54 4.98 -23.59
CA ILE A 995 34.78 5.44 -24.75
C ILE A 995 35.62 6.48 -25.48
N LYS A 996 35.93 6.18 -26.74
CA LYS A 996 36.71 7.03 -27.64
C LYS A 996 35.85 8.09 -28.33
N SER A 997 34.64 7.73 -28.74
CA SER A 997 33.70 8.65 -29.39
C SER A 997 32.27 8.15 -29.28
N VAL A 998 31.33 9.09 -29.20
CA VAL A 998 29.89 8.84 -29.22
C VAL A 998 29.29 9.63 -30.37
N ARG A 999 28.49 8.97 -31.21
CA ARG A 999 27.83 9.58 -32.37
C ARG A 999 26.35 9.22 -32.38
N GLU A 1000 25.50 10.23 -32.43
CA GLU A 1000 24.08 10.05 -32.64
C GLU A 1000 23.76 10.08 -34.13
N ILE A 1001 23.05 9.07 -34.63
CA ILE A 1001 22.60 9.02 -36.01
C ILE A 1001 21.16 8.49 -36.08
N THR A 1002 20.37 8.95 -37.03
CA THR A 1002 19.05 8.35 -37.28
C THR A 1002 19.15 7.07 -38.10
N LEU A 1003 18.15 6.20 -38.02
CA LEU A 1003 18.07 5.00 -38.87
C LEU A 1003 18.10 5.36 -40.37
N ARG A 1004 17.52 6.49 -40.76
CA ARG A 1004 17.63 7.03 -42.13
C ARG A 1004 19.07 7.35 -42.50
N GLN A 1005 19.79 8.07 -41.65
CA GLN A 1005 21.19 8.42 -41.89
C GLN A 1005 22.07 7.17 -41.96
N LEU A 1006 21.83 6.17 -41.11
CA LEU A 1006 22.51 4.88 -41.19
C LEU A 1006 22.23 4.18 -42.53
N ARG A 1007 20.96 4.09 -42.95
CA ARG A 1007 20.56 3.50 -44.25
C ARG A 1007 21.23 4.21 -45.42
N GLU A 1008 21.25 5.54 -45.41
CA GLU A 1008 21.91 6.35 -46.45
C GLU A 1008 23.43 6.14 -46.44
N ALA A 1009 24.06 6.01 -45.27
CA ALA A 1009 25.49 5.73 -45.13
C ALA A 1009 25.86 4.32 -45.63
N VAL A 1010 25.04 3.30 -45.35
CA VAL A 1010 25.22 1.93 -45.87
C VAL A 1010 25.02 1.91 -47.40
N LYS A 1011 23.95 2.54 -47.89
CA LYS A 1011 23.65 2.61 -49.35
C LYS A 1011 24.75 3.35 -50.12
N SER A 1012 25.32 4.40 -49.54
CA SER A 1012 26.42 5.17 -50.13
C SER A 1012 27.81 4.59 -49.86
N ARG A 1013 27.91 3.41 -49.23
CA ARG A 1013 29.17 2.74 -48.83
C ARG A 1013 30.07 3.56 -47.90
N LYS A 1014 29.55 4.60 -47.25
CA LYS A 1014 30.24 5.34 -46.18
C LYS A 1014 30.30 4.53 -44.89
N PHE A 1015 29.35 3.61 -44.71
CA PHE A 1015 29.34 2.59 -43.67
C PHE A 1015 29.50 1.21 -44.33
N THR A 1016 30.56 0.48 -44.01
CA THR A 1016 30.98 -0.76 -44.71
C THR A 1016 30.81 -2.00 -43.81
N ASP A 1017 30.94 -3.20 -44.37
CA ASP A 1017 30.88 -4.44 -43.58
C ASP A 1017 31.95 -4.51 -42.49
N GLN A 1018 33.13 -3.92 -42.72
CA GLN A 1018 34.15 -3.76 -41.68
C GLN A 1018 33.69 -2.87 -40.53
N HIS A 1019 32.89 -1.84 -40.81
CA HIS A 1019 32.28 -1.03 -39.75
C HIS A 1019 31.23 -1.83 -39.00
N ALA A 1020 30.36 -2.57 -39.69
CA ALA A 1020 29.34 -3.41 -39.04
C ALA A 1020 29.96 -4.48 -38.13
N GLN A 1021 31.05 -5.13 -38.57
CA GLN A 1021 31.80 -6.10 -37.79
C GLN A 1021 32.43 -5.51 -36.53
N LYS A 1022 32.78 -4.22 -36.55
CA LYS A 1022 33.27 -3.51 -35.35
C LYS A 1022 32.24 -3.48 -34.22
N TYR A 1023 30.96 -3.43 -34.59
CA TYR A 1023 29.81 -3.38 -33.68
C TYR A 1023 29.17 -4.75 -33.42
N GLY A 1024 29.86 -5.86 -33.73
CA GLY A 1024 29.36 -7.21 -33.44
C GLY A 1024 28.46 -7.84 -34.51
N TYR A 1025 28.26 -7.18 -35.66
CA TYR A 1025 27.38 -7.70 -36.72
C TYR A 1025 28.15 -8.43 -37.82
N ALA A 1026 27.54 -9.47 -38.42
CA ALA A 1026 28.19 -10.25 -39.48
C ALA A 1026 28.53 -9.42 -40.73
N GLY A 1027 27.73 -8.38 -40.99
CA GLY A 1027 27.91 -7.41 -42.07
C GLY A 1027 26.82 -6.34 -42.02
N THR A 1028 26.84 -5.40 -42.95
CA THR A 1028 25.88 -4.28 -42.97
C THR A 1028 24.43 -4.72 -43.11
N ALA A 1029 24.16 -5.83 -43.82
CA ALA A 1029 22.81 -6.38 -43.95
C ALA A 1029 22.26 -6.95 -42.64
N ASP A 1030 23.08 -7.71 -41.90
CA ASP A 1030 22.74 -8.26 -40.58
C ASP A 1030 22.51 -7.13 -39.56
N MET A 1031 23.42 -6.15 -39.54
CA MET A 1031 23.28 -4.93 -38.74
C MET A 1031 21.97 -4.20 -39.04
N MET A 1032 21.67 -3.93 -40.30
CA MET A 1032 20.44 -3.20 -40.65
C MET A 1032 19.17 -3.97 -40.24
N SER A 1033 19.18 -5.30 -40.35
CA SER A 1033 18.08 -6.15 -39.92
C SER A 1033 17.88 -6.09 -38.41
N ARG A 1034 18.94 -6.34 -37.63
CA ARG A 1034 18.87 -6.38 -36.17
C ARG A 1034 18.61 -5.01 -35.55
N VAL A 1035 19.29 -3.96 -36.03
CA VAL A 1035 19.09 -2.59 -35.55
C VAL A 1035 17.69 -2.08 -35.88
N SER A 1036 17.10 -2.46 -37.02
CA SER A 1036 15.70 -2.11 -37.30
C SER A 1036 14.73 -2.82 -36.33
N LYS A 1037 15.02 -4.10 -36.01
CA LYS A 1037 14.23 -4.88 -35.05
C LYS A 1037 14.30 -4.35 -33.62
N MET A 1038 15.34 -3.61 -33.22
CA MET A 1038 15.40 -2.92 -31.90
C MET A 1038 14.25 -1.93 -31.68
N PHE A 1039 13.49 -1.59 -32.74
CA PHE A 1039 12.35 -0.67 -32.69
C PHE A 1039 11.01 -1.35 -33.06
N ASP A 1040 10.97 -2.68 -33.10
CA ASP A 1040 9.80 -3.49 -33.47
C ASP A 1040 9.01 -4.05 -32.26
N ASP A 1041 9.36 -3.69 -31.02
CA ASP A 1041 8.65 -4.13 -29.81
C ASP A 1041 7.17 -3.72 -29.76
N GLU A 1042 6.34 -4.58 -29.18
CA GLU A 1042 4.89 -4.39 -28.97
C GLU A 1042 4.55 -3.10 -28.20
N LEU A 1043 5.39 -2.70 -27.25
CA LEU A 1043 5.30 -1.43 -26.50
C LEU A 1043 5.45 -0.18 -27.39
N ILE A 1044 6.08 -0.32 -28.56
CA ILE A 1044 6.32 0.79 -29.50
C ILE A 1044 5.22 0.89 -30.56
N ARG A 1045 4.57 -0.24 -30.91
CA ARG A 1045 3.34 -0.21 -31.72
C ARG A 1045 2.23 0.60 -31.05
N GLU A 1046 2.24 0.71 -29.71
CA GLU A 1046 1.25 1.51 -28.99
C GLU A 1046 1.44 3.03 -29.07
N ARG A 1047 2.68 3.50 -29.28
CA ARG A 1047 2.98 4.93 -29.45
C ARG A 1047 2.86 5.43 -30.90
N ARG A 1048 2.52 4.56 -31.87
CA ARG A 1048 2.50 4.87 -33.32
C ARG A 1048 1.08 5.08 -33.85
N THR A 1049 0.63 6.33 -33.89
CA THR A 1049 -0.58 6.77 -34.65
C THR A 1049 -0.25 7.46 -35.98
N THR A 1050 0.94 7.25 -36.56
CA THR A 1050 1.33 7.91 -37.81
C THR A 1050 2.06 7.00 -38.79
N GLY A 1051 1.31 6.39 -39.71
CA GLY A 1051 1.70 5.96 -41.07
C GLY A 1051 2.96 5.07 -41.29
N PRO A 1052 3.14 4.51 -42.51
CA PRO A 1052 4.24 3.58 -42.84
C PRO A 1052 5.66 4.19 -42.85
N GLY A 1053 5.84 5.46 -42.43
CA GLY A 1053 7.10 6.20 -42.47
C GLY A 1053 7.82 6.37 -41.11
N ALA A 1054 7.18 6.05 -39.98
CA ALA A 1054 7.66 6.46 -38.65
C ALA A 1054 9.00 5.83 -38.18
N THR A 1055 9.47 4.73 -38.77
CA THR A 1055 10.73 4.07 -38.35
C THR A 1055 12.01 4.77 -38.82
N SER A 1056 11.95 5.73 -39.74
CA SER A 1056 13.17 6.29 -40.34
C SER A 1056 13.87 7.37 -39.51
N ASP A 1057 13.15 8.03 -38.60
CA ASP A 1057 13.67 9.17 -37.81
C ASP A 1057 14.11 8.76 -36.38
N GLU A 1058 13.98 7.48 -36.03
CA GLU A 1058 14.48 6.92 -34.78
C GLU A 1058 16.00 7.08 -34.67
N THR A 1059 16.48 7.51 -33.50
CA THR A 1059 17.90 7.81 -33.27
C THR A 1059 18.57 6.66 -32.52
N ILE A 1060 19.75 6.27 -33.01
CA ILE A 1060 20.66 5.33 -32.35
C ILE A 1060 21.94 6.06 -31.94
N ILE A 1061 22.62 5.49 -30.97
CA ILE A 1061 23.92 5.94 -30.48
C ILE A 1061 24.95 4.90 -30.92
N LEU A 1062 25.96 5.36 -31.67
CA LEU A 1062 27.15 4.60 -32.00
C LEU A 1062 28.26 4.96 -31.00
N ILE A 1063 28.67 3.99 -30.20
CA ILE A 1063 29.76 4.14 -29.23
C ILE A 1063 30.97 3.43 -29.79
N ASP A 1064 32.11 4.11 -29.86
CA ASP A 1064 33.39 3.52 -30.23
C ASP A 1064 34.29 3.43 -28.99
N LEU A 1065 34.84 2.25 -28.74
CA LEU A 1065 35.78 2.00 -27.65
C LEU A 1065 37.21 2.25 -28.11
N LYS A 1066 38.08 2.68 -27.19
CA LYS A 1066 39.50 2.91 -27.48
C LYS A 1066 40.26 1.61 -27.74
N LYS A 1067 39.89 0.55 -27.03
CA LYS A 1067 40.43 -0.81 -27.13
C LYS A 1067 39.36 -1.82 -26.68
N PRO A 1068 39.50 -3.12 -27.02
CA PRO A 1068 38.67 -4.16 -26.43
C PRO A 1068 38.74 -4.15 -24.90
N VAL A 1069 37.64 -4.55 -24.26
CA VAL A 1069 37.57 -4.61 -22.80
C VAL A 1069 38.31 -5.86 -22.31
N SER A 1070 38.99 -5.76 -21.16
CA SER A 1070 39.74 -6.90 -20.60
C SER A 1070 38.86 -7.66 -19.62
N ARG A 1071 38.90 -9.00 -19.67
CA ARG A 1071 38.29 -9.86 -18.64
C ARG A 1071 38.79 -9.58 -17.23
N ASP A 1072 40.02 -9.05 -17.10
CA ASP A 1072 40.60 -8.69 -15.80
C ASP A 1072 39.90 -7.48 -15.17
N THR A 1073 39.10 -6.75 -15.97
CA THR A 1073 38.23 -5.68 -15.48
C THR A 1073 36.83 -6.16 -15.08
N MET A 1074 36.56 -7.47 -15.15
CA MET A 1074 35.28 -8.03 -14.73
C MET A 1074 35.08 -7.84 -13.23
N ALA A 1075 33.94 -7.25 -12.89
CA ALA A 1075 33.46 -7.11 -11.53
C ALA A 1075 32.03 -7.66 -11.44
N TYR A 1076 31.74 -8.35 -10.34
CA TYR A 1076 30.35 -8.55 -9.94
C TYR A 1076 30.00 -7.49 -8.91
N ASN A 1077 28.97 -6.74 -9.25
CA ASN A 1077 28.43 -5.69 -8.45
C ASN A 1077 26.95 -5.96 -8.24
N SER A 1078 26.58 -6.48 -7.07
CA SER A 1078 25.17 -6.72 -6.81
C SER A 1078 24.49 -5.35 -6.69
N HIS A 1079 23.77 -4.95 -7.74
CA HIS A 1079 22.92 -3.75 -7.71
C HIS A 1079 21.66 -3.97 -6.87
N THR A 1080 21.71 -4.90 -5.90
CA THR A 1080 20.83 -4.85 -4.76
C THR A 1080 21.31 -3.67 -3.93
N VAL A 1081 20.55 -2.58 -3.90
CA VAL A 1081 20.80 -1.50 -2.94
C VAL A 1081 20.83 -2.12 -1.54
N ILE A 1082 21.74 -1.69 -0.65
CA ILE A 1082 21.66 -1.99 0.79
C ILE A 1082 20.29 -1.47 1.28
N SER A 1083 19.27 -2.30 1.18
CA SER A 1083 17.93 -2.01 1.63
C SER A 1083 17.86 -2.34 3.11
N ASP A 1084 18.41 -1.49 3.97
CA ASP A 1084 18.28 -1.44 5.46
C ASP A 1084 18.59 -2.73 6.29
N ALA A 1085 18.71 -3.89 5.64
CA ALA A 1085 18.59 -5.21 6.24
C ALA A 1085 19.91 -5.75 6.79
N SER A 1086 21.05 -5.33 6.23
CA SER A 1086 22.39 -5.67 6.75
C SER A 1086 22.67 -4.88 8.04
N ILE A 1087 22.31 -3.60 8.06
CA ILE A 1087 22.49 -2.73 9.23
C ILE A 1087 21.56 -3.18 10.36
N THR A 1088 20.30 -3.51 10.09
CA THR A 1088 19.44 -4.13 11.10
C THR A 1088 19.91 -5.54 11.53
N ARG A 1089 20.54 -6.34 10.65
CA ARG A 1089 21.12 -7.64 11.03
C ARG A 1089 22.25 -7.48 12.05
N ASP A 1090 23.16 -6.53 11.84
CA ASP A 1090 24.32 -6.33 12.70
C ASP A 1090 23.96 -5.68 14.04
N PHE A 1091 22.96 -4.78 14.07
CA PHE A 1091 22.51 -4.12 15.30
C PHE A 1091 21.53 -4.95 16.16
N LEU A 1092 20.70 -5.82 15.56
CA LEU A 1092 19.75 -6.67 16.29
C LEU A 1092 20.38 -7.96 16.83
N GLY A 1093 21.67 -8.16 16.54
CA GLY A 1093 22.44 -9.34 16.93
C GLY A 1093 21.95 -10.59 16.22
N ASP A 1094 22.82 -11.59 16.22
CA ASP A 1094 22.59 -12.95 15.72
C ASP A 1094 21.54 -13.75 16.53
N SER A 1095 20.58 -13.06 17.13
CA SER A 1095 19.37 -13.64 17.75
C SER A 1095 18.38 -14.17 16.72
N ARG A 1096 18.73 -14.08 15.42
CA ARG A 1096 18.02 -14.63 14.27
C ARG A 1096 18.47 -16.06 13.91
N THR A 1097 19.42 -16.64 14.66
CA THR A 1097 19.75 -18.06 14.55
C THR A 1097 18.62 -18.91 15.14
N ASP A 1098 18.04 -19.74 14.28
CA ASP A 1098 17.22 -20.90 14.60
C ASP A 1098 16.01 -20.66 15.52
N PHE A 1099 14.91 -20.17 14.93
CA PHE A 1099 13.61 -20.76 15.27
C PHE A 1099 13.64 -22.23 14.81
N ASP A 1100 14.21 -23.09 15.65
CA ASP A 1100 14.29 -24.54 15.50
C ASP A 1100 12.85 -25.12 15.62
N LEU A 1101 12.03 -24.88 14.58
CA LEU A 1101 10.68 -25.44 14.40
C LEU A 1101 10.71 -26.97 14.42
N LYS A 1102 11.88 -27.59 14.19
CA LYS A 1102 12.10 -29.04 14.34
C LYS A 1102 11.97 -29.55 15.78
N LYS A 1103 12.02 -28.67 16.81
CA LYS A 1103 11.86 -29.08 18.22
C LYS A 1103 10.47 -28.85 18.82
N GLN A 1104 9.57 -28.13 18.14
CA GLN A 1104 8.23 -27.85 18.69
C GLN A 1104 7.11 -28.77 18.18
N LEU A 1105 7.39 -29.65 17.22
CA LEU A 1105 6.46 -30.72 16.83
C LEU A 1105 6.96 -32.08 17.30
N LYS A 1106 6.88 -32.33 18.62
CA LYS A 1106 6.72 -33.70 19.10
C LYS A 1106 5.23 -34.06 19.01
N PRO A 1107 4.84 -35.11 18.27
CA PRO A 1107 3.47 -35.58 18.28
C PRO A 1107 3.22 -36.30 19.62
N SER A 1108 2.76 -35.57 20.62
CA SER A 1108 2.25 -36.18 21.85
C SER A 1108 1.02 -35.44 22.36
N SER A 1109 -0.10 -35.63 21.67
CA SER A 1109 -1.43 -35.90 22.27
C SER A 1109 -2.57 -35.74 21.24
N LEU A 1110 -2.42 -36.35 20.05
CA LEU A 1110 -3.59 -36.78 19.30
C LEU A 1110 -4.12 -38.06 19.97
N LYS A 1111 -5.03 -37.90 20.95
CA LYS A 1111 -5.97 -38.98 21.24
C LYS A 1111 -6.91 -39.06 20.04
N SER A 1112 -6.66 -40.07 19.22
CA SER A 1112 -7.56 -40.60 18.20
C SER A 1112 -8.99 -40.65 18.72
N LEU A 1113 -9.93 -40.10 17.95
CA LEU A 1113 -11.26 -40.66 17.75
C LEU A 1113 -11.83 -40.08 16.44
N SER A 1114 -11.39 -40.66 15.32
CA SER A 1114 -12.23 -40.81 14.14
C SER A 1114 -12.32 -42.31 13.86
N GLU A 1115 -13.49 -42.89 14.06
CA GLU A 1115 -13.86 -44.12 13.36
C GLU A 1115 -14.62 -43.72 12.09
N PRO A 1116 -14.19 -44.15 10.89
CA PRO A 1116 -14.91 -43.89 9.66
C PRO A 1116 -16.00 -44.95 9.43
N ALA A 1117 -17.22 -44.49 9.16
CA ALA A 1117 -18.30 -45.33 8.65
C ALA A 1117 -17.99 -45.74 7.20
N ASN A 1118 -17.49 -46.95 7.01
CA ASN A 1118 -17.38 -47.59 5.71
C ASN A 1118 -18.73 -48.22 5.34
N THR A 1119 -19.34 -47.75 4.26
CA THR A 1119 -20.42 -48.47 3.57
C THR A 1119 -19.98 -48.75 2.15
N GLN A 1120 -19.91 -50.04 1.78
CA GLN A 1120 -20.37 -50.56 0.48
C GLN A 1120 -20.31 -52.12 0.47
N PRO A 1121 -21.04 -52.80 -0.44
CA PRO A 1121 -22.12 -53.71 -0.06
C PRO A 1121 -21.84 -55.20 -0.38
N SER A 1122 -22.63 -56.11 0.21
CA SER A 1122 -23.23 -57.34 -0.36
C SER A 1122 -23.80 -58.24 0.77
N PRO A 1123 -24.53 -59.35 0.50
CA PRO A 1123 -25.99 -59.42 0.34
C PRO A 1123 -26.69 -60.17 1.50
N THR A 1124 -28.02 -60.05 1.57
CA THR A 1124 -28.92 -60.83 2.44
C THR A 1124 -28.89 -62.34 2.10
N PRO A 1125 -29.23 -63.26 3.02
CA PRO A 1125 -30.65 -63.59 3.18
C PRO A 1125 -31.09 -63.97 4.62
N GLY A 1126 -32.35 -63.64 4.93
CA GLY A 1126 -33.24 -64.55 5.65
C GLY A 1126 -33.58 -64.24 7.10
N GLY A 1127 -34.84 -63.89 7.34
CA GLY A 1127 -35.60 -64.53 8.42
C GLY A 1127 -36.19 -63.67 9.53
N LYS A 1128 -37.38 -63.10 9.23
CA LYS A 1128 -38.60 -63.14 10.09
C LYS A 1128 -38.50 -62.59 11.54
N ARG A 1129 -39.14 -61.44 11.80
CA ARG A 1129 -40.55 -61.26 12.27
C ARG A 1129 -40.74 -59.90 12.98
N ASN A 1130 -41.49 -59.02 12.31
CA ASN A 1130 -42.55 -58.11 12.80
C ASN A 1130 -43.12 -58.32 14.24
N PRO A 1131 -43.96 -57.39 14.77
CA PRO A 1131 -44.04 -55.92 14.58
C PRO A 1131 -44.50 -55.13 15.86
N LYS A 1132 -44.70 -53.81 15.69
CA LYS A 1132 -45.66 -52.87 16.34
C LYS A 1132 -45.02 -51.69 17.07
N VAL A 1133 -45.08 -50.47 16.51
CA VAL A 1133 -46.22 -49.51 16.38
C VAL A 1133 -46.28 -48.58 17.60
N GLY A 1134 -46.23 -47.28 17.30
CA GLY A 1134 -46.35 -46.15 18.22
C GLY A 1134 -45.72 -44.94 17.57
#